data_AF-A0A9E2NID8-F1
#
_entry.id   AF-A0A9E2NID8-F1
#
_cell.length_a   1.000
_cell.length_b   1.000
_cell.length_c   1.000
_cell.angle_alpha   90.00
_cell.angle_beta   90.00
_cell.angle_gamma   90.00
#
_symmetry.space_group_name_H-M   'P 1'
#
loop_
_entity.id
_entity.type
_entity.pdbx_description
1 polymer ?
#
loop_
_entity_poly.entity_id
_entity_poly.type
_entity_poly.pdbx_seq_one_letter_code
_entity_poly.pdbx_strand_id
1 'polypeptide(L)'
;MRAGLCVGRVGGLAVALGVGAGIGAAVLFSGSATASADAPDAPSAGPASDTGAAGPARAQRAGSVTADRARARSTAVARAASHAAPARQGVPTQQRTSIPRAAVVAGQGVTDGITVAPTVAFVDGVVEGTLNATSARYGDTSCSSTQKSSCLKYEYTSTDRDVRENDIGKLTFAEADTSAGPQDFSILPYLTWDLDTGVDKGSQTFQVRVTEVTAFDEFLTGLPLVGLLAEPVISLLQQTPVLGSLLAPFIGASVLAEVPVNLDALAPGTTPVAFTYKVTSFDGVRISTNFFPASEIQAGETAPLVLNGPGLPLPGATDPYPKPLTPGSASYYPPLYVLRTADYNVITWDPRGEHASGGIFELDNPFYEGRDASAILSWSAQNPLVLLDKPDDPRVGMMGGSYGGGIQWVTASTDPRIEAIVPSISWNSLLAALYPTDIVKSAWLTTIGIGLVATGARINTQIYVAGLTGLLFGEIGPTSQAVLGSSGSTSLLNQLSVPTLIFQSSVDGLFPLEQAVTNAETITANPFNTEVKMSWFCGLHGICRTPINPAQAARIYSDTVAWLDTYVARTGDPAADIPRFQWYDQNGEYYSADLLPFQDGFNQPVPYSANGAGGMLPIIPVIGGSGPLQGPDTLPAPMRTFPYNGTFPTPATNALNVAVTPPVGSQIVGAPQLSFTYRGIGNGKAVSAQLIDNTTGLVVGNMVSAVPVTLDGQTNAVSIPMQDIAYTVGPGDSLTLQIVGYSSMFASSAIGVIDISDIRLDLPLRDLNAAS
;
A
#
# COMPACT_ATOMS: atom_id res chain seq x y z
N MET A 1 23.98 -2.52 32.47
CA MET A 1 23.33 -1.22 32.77
C MET A 1 22.81 -0.44 31.53
N ARG A 2 22.93 -0.94 30.29
CA ARG A 2 22.34 -0.28 29.10
C ARG A 2 20.93 -0.75 28.71
N ALA A 3 20.45 -1.90 29.22
CA ALA A 3 19.10 -2.41 28.97
C ALA A 3 17.98 -1.55 29.60
N GLY A 4 18.27 -0.84 30.70
CA GLY A 4 17.30 0.04 31.37
C GLY A 4 16.97 1.31 30.59
N LEU A 5 17.84 1.75 29.67
CA LEU A 5 17.64 2.96 28.85
C LEU A 5 16.68 2.73 27.68
N CYS A 6 16.61 1.52 27.11
CA CYS A 6 15.60 1.16 26.11
C CYS A 6 14.21 1.00 26.75
N VAL A 7 14.13 0.30 27.89
CA VAL A 7 12.86 0.10 28.61
C VAL A 7 12.29 1.42 29.15
N GLY A 8 13.14 2.35 29.60
CA GLY A 8 12.72 3.67 30.06
C GLY A 8 12.18 4.59 28.96
N ARG A 9 12.67 4.46 27.70
CA ARG A 9 12.15 5.21 26.54
C ARG A 9 10.84 4.64 26.00
N VAL A 10 10.66 3.32 26.05
CA VAL A 10 9.44 2.62 25.62
C VAL A 10 8.30 2.78 26.64
N GLY A 11 8.61 2.74 27.95
CA GLY A 11 7.62 2.96 29.01
C GLY A 11 7.04 4.37 29.06
N GLY A 12 7.83 5.39 28.71
CA GLY A 12 7.35 6.78 28.59
C GLY A 12 6.39 6.99 27.41
N LEU A 13 6.57 6.24 26.32
CA LEU A 13 5.76 6.35 25.10
C LEU A 13 4.40 5.67 25.26
N ALA A 14 4.31 4.52 25.94
CA ALA A 14 3.03 3.84 26.21
C ALA A 14 2.07 4.67 27.10
N VAL A 15 2.63 5.47 28.01
CA VAL A 15 1.87 6.41 28.85
C VAL A 15 1.49 7.68 28.07
N ALA A 16 2.34 8.13 27.14
CA ALA A 16 2.04 9.26 26.26
C ALA A 16 1.03 8.92 25.15
N LEU A 17 0.94 7.66 24.71
CA LEU A 17 0.02 7.20 23.66
C LEU A 17 -1.41 6.91 24.15
N GLY A 18 -1.81 7.36 25.36
CA GLY A 18 -3.21 7.32 25.78
C GLY A 18 -3.80 5.92 26.04
N VAL A 19 -2.98 4.90 26.30
CA VAL A 19 -3.44 3.53 26.63
C VAL A 19 -4.14 3.44 28.00
N GLY A 20 -4.15 4.53 28.78
CA GLY A 20 -4.70 4.57 30.15
C GLY A 20 -6.23 4.72 30.28
N ALA A 21 -7.00 4.89 29.22
CA ALA A 21 -8.44 5.23 29.34
C ALA A 21 -9.43 4.07 29.12
N GLY A 22 -8.98 2.80 29.10
CA GLY A 22 -9.83 1.65 28.75
C GLY A 22 -9.78 0.44 29.68
N ILE A 23 -9.16 0.51 30.86
CA ILE A 23 -9.02 -0.65 31.78
C ILE A 23 -9.57 -0.31 33.19
N GLY A 24 -10.70 0.38 33.22
CA GLY A 24 -11.29 0.92 34.46
C GLY A 24 -12.66 0.36 34.82
N ALA A 25 -13.00 -0.90 34.50
CA ALA A 25 -14.26 -1.52 34.97
C ALA A 25 -14.30 -3.05 34.80
N ALA A 26 -13.39 -3.82 35.41
CA ALA A 26 -13.60 -5.26 35.62
C ALA A 26 -12.61 -5.88 36.63
N VAL A 27 -12.53 -5.35 37.85
CA VAL A 27 -11.91 -6.08 38.98
C VAL A 27 -12.71 -5.76 40.24
N LEU A 28 -12.94 -6.80 41.07
CA LEU A 28 -13.68 -6.89 42.36
C LEU A 28 -15.06 -7.57 42.16
N PHE A 29 -15.40 -8.77 42.66
CA PHE A 29 -14.97 -9.58 43.82
C PHE A 29 -15.25 -11.09 43.64
N SER A 30 -14.48 -11.93 44.36
CA SER A 30 -14.73 -13.30 44.91
C SER A 30 -15.02 -14.46 43.91
N GLY A 31 -14.45 -15.67 43.99
CA GLY A 31 -13.73 -16.36 45.06
C GLY A 31 -14.49 -17.63 45.49
N SER A 32 -13.90 -18.82 45.20
CA SER A 32 -14.09 -20.14 45.86
C SER A 32 -14.97 -21.23 45.21
N ALA A 33 -14.28 -22.24 44.66
CA ALA A 33 -14.31 -23.68 45.02
C ALA A 33 -15.54 -24.62 44.78
N THR A 34 -15.20 -25.76 44.14
CA THR A 34 -15.59 -27.17 44.35
C THR A 34 -16.86 -27.81 43.73
N ALA A 35 -16.59 -28.83 42.90
CA ALA A 35 -17.10 -30.21 42.87
C ALA A 35 -18.51 -30.58 42.29
N SER A 36 -18.44 -31.37 41.19
CA SER A 36 -19.12 -32.66 40.88
C SER A 36 -20.64 -32.85 41.08
N ALA A 37 -21.35 -33.26 40.01
CA ALA A 37 -22.15 -34.51 39.92
C ALA A 37 -22.84 -34.73 38.53
N ASP A 38 -22.63 -35.91 37.95
CA ASP A 38 -23.53 -36.85 37.20
C ASP A 38 -24.53 -36.32 36.14
N ALA A 39 -24.42 -36.63 34.83
CA ALA A 39 -24.69 -37.88 34.05
C ALA A 39 -26.18 -38.07 33.63
N PRO A 40 -26.60 -38.91 32.63
CA PRO A 40 -25.90 -39.59 31.50
C PRO A 40 -26.64 -39.63 30.10
N ASP A 41 -25.89 -40.08 29.08
CA ASP A 41 -26.14 -40.99 27.92
C ASP A 41 -27.48 -41.12 27.11
N ALA A 42 -27.36 -40.87 25.78
CA ALA A 42 -27.57 -41.69 24.54
C ALA A 42 -28.69 -42.80 24.45
N PRO A 43 -28.98 -43.50 23.31
CA PRO A 43 -28.37 -43.48 21.95
C PRO A 43 -29.33 -43.68 20.72
N SER A 44 -28.67 -43.79 19.55
CA SER A 44 -28.99 -44.19 18.17
C SER A 44 -29.95 -45.36 17.84
N ALA A 45 -30.51 -45.37 16.61
CA ALA A 45 -30.45 -46.50 15.64
C ALA A 45 -31.06 -46.15 14.25
N GLY A 46 -30.36 -46.49 13.14
CA GLY A 46 -30.93 -46.69 11.78
C GLY A 46 -31.55 -48.11 11.62
N PRO A 47 -31.91 -48.63 10.42
CA PRO A 47 -31.12 -48.55 9.17
C PRO A 47 -31.86 -48.60 7.77
N ALA A 48 -31.08 -48.34 6.70
CA ALA A 48 -30.96 -49.00 5.36
C ALA A 48 -32.04 -49.08 4.23
N SER A 49 -31.55 -48.76 2.99
CA SER A 49 -31.76 -49.38 1.64
C SER A 49 -33.12 -49.23 0.92
N ASP A 50 -33.33 -49.21 -0.42
CA ASP A 50 -32.50 -49.21 -1.65
C ASP A 50 -33.41 -48.87 -2.87
N THR A 51 -32.80 -48.33 -3.94
CA THR A 51 -33.10 -48.32 -5.41
C THR A 51 -34.50 -48.56 -6.04
N GLY A 52 -34.83 -47.80 -7.12
CA GLY A 52 -35.47 -48.38 -8.33
C GLY A 52 -36.48 -47.56 -9.19
N ALA A 53 -35.98 -46.86 -10.22
CA ALA A 53 -36.45 -46.77 -11.63
C ALA A 53 -37.82 -46.16 -12.11
N ALA A 54 -37.67 -45.39 -13.22
CA ALA A 54 -38.53 -45.20 -14.41
C ALA A 54 -39.65 -44.11 -14.47
N GLY A 55 -39.53 -43.18 -15.45
CA GLY A 55 -40.58 -42.25 -15.93
C GLY A 55 -41.57 -42.91 -16.92
N PRO A 56 -42.27 -42.21 -17.86
CA PRO A 56 -42.32 -40.77 -18.19
C PRO A 56 -43.77 -40.20 -18.39
N ALA A 57 -43.97 -38.87 -18.47
CA ALA A 57 -45.15 -38.29 -19.14
C ALA A 57 -45.03 -36.79 -19.52
N ARG A 58 -44.71 -36.57 -20.80
CA ARG A 58 -45.31 -35.62 -21.77
C ARG A 58 -45.84 -34.26 -21.28
N ALA A 59 -45.10 -33.20 -21.63
CA ALA A 59 -45.51 -31.80 -21.56
C ALA A 59 -46.33 -31.35 -22.80
N GLN A 60 -47.37 -30.54 -22.56
CA GLN A 60 -48.03 -29.69 -23.54
C GLN A 60 -47.74 -28.21 -23.23
N ARG A 61 -47.54 -27.44 -24.30
CA ARG A 61 -47.13 -26.03 -24.37
C ARG A 61 -48.18 -25.03 -23.85
N ALA A 62 -47.70 -23.95 -23.25
CA ALA A 62 -48.19 -22.58 -23.48
C ALA A 62 -47.01 -21.60 -23.30
N GLY A 63 -46.80 -20.70 -24.27
CA GLY A 63 -45.62 -19.84 -24.38
C GLY A 63 -45.67 -18.53 -23.60
N SER A 64 -44.54 -17.85 -23.51
CA SER A 64 -44.45 -16.45 -23.09
C SER A 64 -43.45 -15.67 -23.95
N VAL A 65 -43.89 -14.48 -24.36
CA VAL A 65 -43.32 -13.55 -25.35
C VAL A 65 -42.27 -12.62 -24.70
N THR A 66 -41.49 -13.11 -23.74
CA THR A 66 -40.60 -12.26 -22.92
C THR A 66 -39.11 -12.35 -23.27
N ALA A 67 -38.69 -13.29 -24.13
CA ALA A 67 -37.27 -13.50 -24.43
C ALA A 67 -36.68 -12.59 -25.52
N ASP A 68 -37.48 -12.13 -26.50
CA ASP A 68 -36.94 -11.41 -27.67
C ASP A 68 -36.64 -9.92 -27.42
N ARG A 69 -37.21 -9.30 -26.37
CA ARG A 69 -36.85 -7.91 -25.98
C ARG A 69 -35.57 -7.80 -25.16
N ALA A 70 -35.14 -8.88 -24.50
CA ALA A 70 -33.87 -8.91 -23.76
C ALA A 70 -32.66 -8.96 -24.71
N ARG A 71 -32.81 -9.61 -25.88
CA ARG A 71 -31.74 -9.78 -26.88
C ARG A 71 -31.50 -8.55 -27.76
N ALA A 72 -32.52 -7.71 -27.92
CA ALA A 72 -32.39 -6.44 -28.64
C ALA A 72 -31.73 -5.33 -27.80
N ARG A 73 -31.80 -5.40 -26.46
CA ARG A 73 -31.10 -4.47 -25.55
C ARG A 73 -29.61 -4.82 -25.37
N SER A 74 -29.25 -6.11 -25.42
CA SER A 74 -27.83 -6.51 -25.34
C SER A 74 -27.02 -6.11 -26.58
N THR A 75 -27.67 -5.93 -27.74
CA THR A 75 -26.99 -5.58 -29.00
C THR A 75 -26.84 -4.07 -29.22
N ALA A 76 -27.67 -3.23 -28.58
CA ALA A 76 -27.52 -1.77 -28.60
C ALA A 76 -26.52 -1.26 -27.55
N VAL A 77 -26.48 -1.88 -26.36
CA VAL A 77 -25.50 -1.57 -25.29
C VAL A 77 -24.10 -2.06 -25.68
N ALA A 78 -23.99 -3.18 -26.40
CA ALA A 78 -22.71 -3.65 -26.95
C ALA A 78 -22.12 -2.73 -28.05
N ARG A 79 -22.92 -1.83 -28.66
CA ARG A 79 -22.43 -0.92 -29.70
C ARG A 79 -21.87 0.39 -29.13
N ALA A 80 -22.34 0.85 -27.96
CA ALA A 80 -21.75 1.99 -27.26
C ALA A 80 -20.45 1.63 -26.52
N ALA A 81 -20.31 0.38 -26.06
CA ALA A 81 -19.08 -0.15 -25.45
C ALA A 81 -17.97 -0.51 -26.47
N SER A 82 -18.18 -0.27 -27.77
CA SER A 82 -17.28 -0.72 -28.85
C SER A 82 -16.23 0.29 -29.31
N HIS A 83 -16.07 1.43 -28.61
CA HIS A 83 -14.90 2.31 -28.76
C HIS A 83 -13.84 2.05 -27.68
N ALA A 84 -13.81 0.83 -27.12
CA ALA A 84 -12.64 0.37 -26.39
C ALA A 84 -11.47 0.27 -27.38
N ALA A 85 -10.47 1.15 -27.22
CA ALA A 85 -9.17 0.97 -27.85
C ALA A 85 -8.71 -0.49 -27.64
N PRO A 86 -8.13 -1.14 -28.66
CA PRO A 86 -7.71 -2.52 -28.55
C PRO A 86 -6.61 -2.60 -27.47
N ALA A 87 -6.97 -3.11 -26.29
CA ALA A 87 -5.99 -3.46 -25.27
C ALA A 87 -4.94 -4.39 -25.88
N ARG A 88 -3.65 -4.15 -25.61
CA ARG A 88 -2.63 -5.22 -25.74
C ARG A 88 -3.22 -6.46 -25.07
N GLN A 89 -3.44 -7.50 -25.87
CA GLN A 89 -3.82 -8.80 -25.35
C GLN A 89 -2.66 -9.32 -24.52
N GLY A 90 -2.82 -9.27 -23.20
CA GLY A 90 -1.92 -9.88 -22.22
C GLY A 90 -1.07 -8.85 -21.49
N VAL A 91 -1.38 -8.66 -20.21
CA VAL A 91 -0.33 -8.37 -19.21
C VAL A 91 0.76 -9.44 -19.39
N PRO A 92 2.06 -9.08 -19.41
CA PRO A 92 3.12 -10.06 -19.39
C PRO A 92 2.83 -11.07 -18.26
N THR A 93 2.63 -12.33 -18.61
CA THR A 93 2.49 -13.37 -17.59
C THR A 93 3.75 -13.39 -16.75
N GLN A 94 3.64 -13.65 -15.45
CA GLN A 94 4.78 -13.94 -14.58
C GLN A 94 5.41 -15.27 -15.02
N GLN A 95 6.03 -15.27 -16.20
CA GLN A 95 6.55 -16.45 -16.85
C GLN A 95 8.06 -16.28 -16.90
N ARG A 96 8.76 -17.08 -16.10
CA ARG A 96 10.22 -17.17 -16.15
C ARG A 96 10.55 -17.78 -17.51
N THR A 97 10.91 -16.96 -18.48
CA THR A 97 11.21 -17.38 -19.85
C THR A 97 12.56 -18.08 -19.95
N SER A 98 13.47 -17.81 -19.01
CA SER A 98 14.82 -18.40 -19.00
C SER A 98 14.90 -19.75 -18.27
N ILE A 99 15.65 -20.69 -18.86
CA ILE A 99 16.03 -21.97 -18.23
C ILE A 99 17.17 -21.68 -17.22
N PRO A 100 17.10 -22.19 -15.97
CA PRO A 100 18.17 -22.01 -14.98
C PRO A 100 19.53 -22.48 -15.51
N ARG A 101 20.55 -21.61 -15.46
CA ARG A 101 21.83 -21.84 -16.15
C ARG A 101 22.81 -22.72 -15.37
N ALA A 102 22.63 -22.86 -14.05
CA ALA A 102 23.39 -23.75 -13.17
C ALA A 102 22.67 -23.85 -11.82
N ALA A 103 22.69 -25.02 -11.17
CA ALA A 103 22.20 -25.19 -9.80
C ALA A 103 23.34 -25.69 -8.91
N VAL A 104 23.61 -25.01 -7.79
CA VAL A 104 24.59 -25.45 -6.78
C VAL A 104 23.86 -25.79 -5.49
N VAL A 105 24.13 -26.98 -4.95
CA VAL A 105 23.69 -27.37 -3.60
C VAL A 105 24.68 -26.75 -2.61
N ALA A 106 24.18 -25.83 -1.79
CA ALA A 106 24.94 -25.25 -0.68
C ALA A 106 25.08 -26.25 0.48
N GLY A 107 26.10 -26.05 1.33
CA GLY A 107 26.43 -26.96 2.43
C GLY A 107 25.26 -27.17 3.40
N GLN A 108 25.08 -28.42 3.86
CA GLN A 108 24.04 -28.74 4.83
C GLN A 108 24.41 -28.24 6.23
N GLY A 109 23.54 -27.42 6.82
CA GLY A 109 23.59 -27.09 8.24
C GLY A 109 22.74 -28.08 9.03
N VAL A 110 23.36 -28.83 9.96
CA VAL A 110 22.65 -29.71 10.91
C VAL A 110 23.01 -29.26 12.32
N THR A 111 22.07 -28.68 13.05
CA THR A 111 22.27 -28.29 14.47
C THR A 111 20.93 -28.29 15.19
N ASP A 112 20.90 -28.80 16.42
CA ASP A 112 19.72 -28.81 17.31
C ASP A 112 18.43 -29.39 16.68
N GLY A 113 18.57 -30.35 15.77
CA GLY A 113 17.45 -31.04 15.12
C GLY A 113 16.87 -30.33 13.89
N ILE A 114 17.43 -29.17 13.49
CA ILE A 114 17.09 -28.50 12.23
C ILE A 114 18.12 -28.90 11.16
N THR A 115 17.64 -29.35 10.00
CA THR A 115 18.46 -29.59 8.80
C THR A 115 18.09 -28.56 7.74
N VAL A 116 19.08 -27.89 7.16
CA VAL A 116 18.87 -26.90 6.09
C VAL A 116 19.71 -27.25 4.87
N ALA A 117 19.07 -27.31 3.71
CA ALA A 117 19.69 -27.58 2.42
C ALA A 117 19.31 -26.48 1.41
N PRO A 118 20.16 -25.45 1.23
CA PRO A 118 19.91 -24.42 0.23
C PRO A 118 20.34 -24.89 -1.15
N THR A 119 19.62 -24.40 -2.16
CA THR A 119 20.01 -24.49 -3.57
C THR A 119 20.05 -23.08 -4.14
N VAL A 120 20.99 -22.81 -5.03
CA VAL A 120 21.06 -21.55 -5.76
C VAL A 120 21.12 -21.81 -7.25
N ALA A 121 20.46 -20.95 -8.01
CA ALA A 121 20.45 -20.96 -9.46
C ALA A 121 20.50 -19.54 -10.02
N PHE A 122 20.89 -19.43 -11.29
CA PHE A 122 20.89 -18.16 -12.01
C PHE A 122 19.81 -18.18 -13.09
N VAL A 123 18.85 -17.27 -12.95
CA VAL A 123 17.64 -17.19 -13.78
C VAL A 123 17.45 -15.73 -14.16
N ASP A 124 17.47 -15.45 -15.47
CA ASP A 124 17.22 -14.13 -16.03
C ASP A 124 17.92 -12.99 -15.27
N GLY A 125 19.25 -13.01 -15.20
CA GLY A 125 20.03 -11.98 -14.53
C GLY A 125 19.99 -12.01 -12.99
N VAL A 126 19.17 -12.86 -12.36
CA VAL A 126 18.96 -12.87 -10.91
C VAL A 126 19.45 -14.18 -10.31
N VAL A 127 20.10 -14.10 -9.13
CA VAL A 127 20.40 -15.29 -8.34
C VAL A 127 19.15 -15.65 -7.54
N GLU A 128 18.60 -16.82 -7.78
CA GLU A 128 17.43 -17.36 -7.09
C GLU A 128 17.80 -18.65 -6.37
N GLY A 129 16.95 -19.11 -5.47
CA GLY A 129 17.19 -20.36 -4.78
C GLY A 129 15.99 -20.88 -4.03
N THR A 130 16.14 -22.09 -3.52
CA THR A 130 15.18 -22.67 -2.60
C THR A 130 15.89 -23.14 -1.35
N LEU A 131 15.25 -22.96 -0.20
CA LEU A 131 15.74 -23.38 1.08
C LEU A 131 14.83 -24.48 1.60
N ASN A 132 15.32 -25.72 1.55
CA ASN A 132 14.62 -26.86 2.08
C ASN A 132 15.08 -27.07 3.53
N ALA A 133 14.20 -26.81 4.49
CA ALA A 133 14.48 -27.00 5.91
C ALA A 133 13.50 -27.97 6.55
N THR A 134 14.01 -28.84 7.41
CA THR A 134 13.23 -29.77 8.22
C THR A 134 13.57 -29.62 9.69
N SER A 135 12.58 -29.83 10.56
CA SER A 135 12.76 -29.85 12.01
C SER A 135 12.39 -31.22 12.56
N ALA A 136 13.29 -31.80 13.36
CA ALA A 136 13.04 -33.05 14.07
C ALA A 136 11.89 -32.94 15.09
N ARG A 137 11.58 -31.74 15.60
CA ARG A 137 10.45 -31.48 16.51
C ARG A 137 9.11 -31.73 15.81
N TYR A 138 9.01 -31.38 14.54
CA TYR A 138 7.77 -31.46 13.75
C TYR A 138 7.80 -32.59 12.70
N GLY A 139 8.91 -33.31 12.53
CA GLY A 139 9.05 -34.40 11.56
C GLY A 139 8.89 -33.97 10.09
N ASP A 140 8.91 -34.94 9.17
CA ASP A 140 8.80 -34.71 7.71
C ASP A 140 7.33 -34.49 7.25
N THR A 141 6.35 -34.73 8.13
CA THR A 141 4.92 -34.81 7.79
C THR A 141 3.95 -33.96 8.63
N SER A 142 4.39 -33.12 9.59
CA SER A 142 3.45 -32.39 10.47
C SER A 142 3.45 -30.86 10.41
N CYS A 143 3.57 -30.30 9.21
CA CYS A 143 3.13 -28.93 8.94
C CYS A 143 1.86 -28.97 8.07
N SER A 144 0.69 -29.05 8.69
CA SER A 144 -0.63 -29.17 8.04
C SER A 144 -0.94 -28.00 7.07
N SER A 145 -1.69 -28.28 6.01
CA SER A 145 -2.02 -27.37 4.89
C SER A 145 -2.85 -26.13 5.24
N THR A 146 -3.19 -25.91 6.51
CA THR A 146 -3.96 -24.74 6.98
C THR A 146 -3.14 -23.77 7.84
N GLN A 147 -1.93 -24.15 8.25
CA GLN A 147 -1.02 -23.35 9.11
C GLN A 147 0.42 -23.77 8.80
N LYS A 148 1.03 -23.27 7.73
CA LYS A 148 2.43 -23.62 7.38
C LYS A 148 3.45 -22.54 7.66
N SER A 149 3.00 -21.29 7.80
CA SER A 149 3.78 -20.17 8.32
C SER A 149 4.08 -20.27 9.83
N SER A 150 3.71 -21.37 10.50
CA SER A 150 3.66 -21.51 11.96
C SER A 150 4.75 -22.38 12.60
N CYS A 151 5.62 -23.06 11.83
CA CYS A 151 6.58 -24.01 12.41
C CYS A 151 8.06 -23.65 12.18
N LEU A 152 8.41 -23.03 11.05
CA LEU A 152 9.76 -22.54 10.77
C LEU A 152 9.69 -21.11 10.24
N LYS A 153 10.55 -20.23 10.78
CA LYS A 153 10.75 -18.85 10.36
C LYS A 153 12.12 -18.72 9.70
N TYR A 154 12.18 -18.00 8.59
CA TYR A 154 13.39 -17.75 7.83
C TYR A 154 13.74 -16.26 7.91
N GLU A 155 14.97 -15.95 8.30
CA GLU A 155 15.46 -14.57 8.41
C GLU A 155 16.82 -14.46 7.73
N TYR A 156 16.99 -13.50 6.83
CA TYR A 156 18.32 -13.16 6.35
C TYR A 156 19.10 -12.48 7.48
N THR A 157 20.29 -13.00 7.77
CA THR A 157 21.18 -12.44 8.79
C THR A 157 22.54 -12.18 8.16
N SER A 158 23.06 -10.97 8.27
CA SER A 158 24.50 -10.77 8.12
C SER A 158 25.18 -10.98 9.46
N THR A 159 26.31 -11.65 9.47
CA THR A 159 27.14 -11.89 10.67
C THR A 159 27.63 -10.61 11.34
N ASP A 160 27.53 -9.47 10.68
CA ASP A 160 27.71 -8.16 11.29
C ASP A 160 26.38 -7.52 11.64
N ARG A 161 26.26 -7.08 12.90
CA ARG A 161 25.06 -6.42 13.46
C ARG A 161 24.74 -5.04 12.86
N ASP A 162 25.40 -4.62 11.79
CA ASP A 162 25.10 -3.40 11.04
C ASP A 162 25.12 -3.64 9.52
N VAL A 163 24.09 -4.34 9.00
CA VAL A 163 23.73 -4.32 7.56
C VAL A 163 23.71 -2.87 7.00
N ARG A 164 23.38 -1.92 7.87
CA ARG A 164 23.29 -0.48 7.60
C ARG A 164 24.65 0.16 7.29
N GLU A 165 25.73 -0.34 7.86
CA GLU A 165 27.09 0.21 7.65
C GLU A 165 27.91 -0.64 6.68
N ASN A 166 27.58 -1.92 6.50
CA ASN A 166 28.39 -2.83 5.71
C ASN A 166 28.00 -2.92 4.24
N ASP A 167 29.01 -3.21 3.42
CA ASP A 167 28.92 -3.39 1.97
C ASP A 167 28.59 -4.86 1.67
N ILE A 168 27.34 -5.23 1.98
CA ILE A 168 26.84 -6.61 1.86
C ILE A 168 25.61 -6.70 0.94
N GLY A 169 25.43 -7.89 0.35
CA GLY A 169 24.30 -8.18 -0.52
C GLY A 169 22.97 -8.25 0.22
N LYS A 170 21.89 -8.49 -0.51
CA LYS A 170 20.54 -8.71 0.04
C LYS A 170 20.05 -10.11 -0.31
N LEU A 171 19.32 -10.74 0.61
CA LEU A 171 18.57 -11.97 0.37
C LEU A 171 17.12 -11.73 0.78
N THR A 172 16.19 -12.14 -0.06
CA THR A 172 14.75 -11.94 0.17
C THR A 172 14.01 -13.23 -0.09
N PHE A 173 13.22 -13.67 0.88
CA PHE A 173 12.32 -14.81 0.71
C PHE A 173 11.09 -14.36 -0.07
N ALA A 174 10.64 -15.19 -1.02
CA ALA A 174 9.30 -15.01 -1.59
C ALA A 174 8.28 -15.09 -0.45
N GLU A 175 7.22 -14.28 -0.50
CA GLU A 175 6.19 -14.31 0.54
C GLU A 175 5.70 -15.73 0.79
N ALA A 176 5.50 -16.07 2.07
CA ALA A 176 5.29 -17.43 2.55
C ALA A 176 4.13 -18.09 1.80
N ASP A 177 4.48 -19.00 0.90
CA ASP A 177 3.53 -19.93 0.34
C ASP A 177 3.02 -20.79 1.51
N THR A 178 1.72 -20.72 1.78
CA THR A 178 1.09 -21.55 2.82
C THR A 178 1.09 -23.04 2.48
N SER A 179 1.66 -23.42 1.33
CA SER A 179 1.77 -24.79 0.86
C SER A 179 3.12 -25.46 1.20
N ALA A 180 3.14 -26.78 0.99
CA ALA A 180 4.07 -27.71 1.61
C ALA A 180 5.50 -27.80 1.07
N GLY A 181 6.06 -26.70 0.59
CA GLY A 181 7.27 -26.71 -0.24
C GLY A 181 8.51 -26.08 0.40
N PRO A 182 9.68 -26.26 -0.25
CA PRO A 182 10.87 -25.45 -0.04
C PRO A 182 10.55 -23.95 -0.09
N GLN A 183 11.25 -23.16 0.72
CA GLN A 183 11.06 -21.71 0.74
C GLN A 183 11.90 -21.06 -0.37
N ASP A 184 11.23 -20.43 -1.34
CA ASP A 184 11.89 -19.71 -2.43
C ASP A 184 12.54 -18.42 -1.90
N PHE A 185 13.70 -18.04 -2.47
CA PHE A 185 14.37 -16.78 -2.22
C PHE A 185 15.06 -16.22 -3.46
N SER A 186 15.33 -14.92 -3.46
CA SER A 186 16.19 -14.21 -4.40
C SER A 186 17.37 -13.57 -3.65
N ILE A 187 18.50 -13.45 -4.35
CA ILE A 187 19.74 -12.85 -3.86
C ILE A 187 20.17 -11.74 -4.80
N LEU A 188 20.47 -10.58 -4.21
CA LEU A 188 21.20 -9.49 -4.84
C LEU A 188 22.62 -9.47 -4.24
N PRO A 189 23.64 -9.99 -4.94
CA PRO A 189 25.02 -9.82 -4.49
C PRO A 189 25.41 -8.35 -4.34
N TYR A 190 26.36 -8.07 -3.44
CA TYR A 190 26.96 -6.74 -3.38
C TYR A 190 27.88 -6.54 -4.58
N LEU A 191 27.82 -5.41 -5.27
CA LEU A 191 28.71 -5.10 -6.38
C LEU A 191 30.15 -4.92 -5.87
N THR A 192 31.01 -5.88 -6.18
CA THR A 192 32.46 -5.84 -5.89
C THR A 192 33.32 -5.89 -7.14
N TRP A 193 32.69 -5.96 -8.32
CA TRP A 193 33.35 -6.10 -9.61
C TRP A 193 33.19 -4.86 -10.47
N ASP A 194 34.02 -4.78 -11.51
CA ASP A 194 33.98 -3.74 -12.52
C ASP A 194 32.85 -4.02 -13.52
N LEU A 195 31.92 -3.08 -13.68
CA LEU A 195 30.72 -3.28 -14.50
C LEU A 195 31.02 -3.36 -16.01
N ASP A 196 32.11 -2.72 -16.48
CA ASP A 196 32.50 -2.71 -17.90
C ASP A 196 33.10 -4.05 -18.34
N THR A 197 33.97 -4.60 -17.50
CA THR A 197 34.68 -5.84 -17.81
C THR A 197 33.95 -7.08 -17.32
N GLY A 198 33.15 -6.97 -16.25
CA GLY A 198 32.45 -8.09 -15.63
C GLY A 198 33.36 -9.18 -15.06
N VAL A 199 34.66 -8.90 -14.92
CA VAL A 199 35.67 -9.84 -14.43
C VAL A 199 35.77 -9.78 -12.90
N ASP A 200 36.15 -10.91 -12.29
CA ASP A 200 36.36 -11.06 -10.84
C ASP A 200 35.10 -10.78 -9.99
N LYS A 201 33.94 -11.32 -10.39
CA LYS A 201 32.70 -11.21 -9.60
C LYS A 201 32.83 -11.89 -8.24
N GLY A 202 33.63 -12.95 -8.17
CA GLY A 202 34.01 -13.60 -6.93
C GLY A 202 32.88 -14.43 -6.31
N SER A 203 33.11 -14.82 -5.05
CA SER A 203 32.14 -15.58 -4.25
C SER A 203 31.70 -14.78 -3.04
N GLN A 204 30.40 -14.83 -2.74
CA GLN A 204 29.80 -14.21 -1.57
C GLN A 204 28.99 -15.25 -0.80
N THR A 205 29.04 -15.22 0.53
CA THR A 205 28.27 -16.14 1.38
C THR A 205 27.19 -15.36 2.11
N PHE A 206 25.95 -15.81 1.95
CA PHE A 206 24.79 -15.27 2.66
C PHE A 206 24.45 -16.19 3.81
N GLN A 207 24.00 -15.64 4.94
CA GLN A 207 23.56 -16.47 6.05
C GLN A 207 22.06 -16.31 6.26
N VAL A 208 21.38 -17.44 6.34
CA VAL A 208 19.96 -17.52 6.65
C VAL A 208 19.81 -18.15 8.01
N ARG A 209 19.12 -17.46 8.91
CA ARG A 209 18.63 -18.04 10.13
C ARG A 209 17.33 -18.80 9.86
N VAL A 210 17.28 -20.03 10.33
CA VAL A 210 16.09 -20.88 10.32
C VAL A 210 15.74 -21.17 11.77
N THR A 211 14.53 -20.80 12.18
CA THR A 211 14.10 -20.83 13.57
C THR A 211 12.78 -21.59 13.69
N GLU A 212 12.68 -22.49 14.65
CA GLU A 212 11.40 -23.11 15.02
C GLU A 212 10.47 -22.08 15.65
N VAL A 213 9.23 -22.01 15.16
CA VAL A 213 8.16 -21.24 15.79
C VAL A 213 7.37 -22.20 16.67
N THR A 214 7.16 -21.82 17.93
CA THR A 214 6.38 -22.60 18.90
C THR A 214 5.03 -21.95 19.18
N ALA A 215 4.09 -22.72 19.74
CA ALA A 215 2.80 -22.18 20.20
C ALA A 215 2.95 -21.06 21.25
N PHE A 216 4.06 -21.06 22.01
CA PHE A 216 4.36 -20.00 22.95
C PHE A 216 4.77 -18.71 22.23
N ASP A 217 5.59 -18.83 21.19
CA ASP A 217 5.99 -17.69 20.36
C ASP A 217 4.76 -17.09 19.67
N GLU A 218 3.93 -17.92 19.03
CA GLU A 218 2.69 -17.48 18.38
C GLU A 218 1.74 -16.76 19.35
N PHE A 219 1.57 -17.30 20.55
CA PHE A 219 0.76 -16.68 21.60
C PHE A 219 1.30 -15.29 21.95
N LEU A 220 2.61 -15.16 22.22
CA LEU A 220 3.22 -13.88 22.60
C LEU A 220 3.20 -12.87 21.46
N THR A 221 3.50 -13.29 20.23
CA THR A 221 3.49 -12.42 19.05
C THR A 221 2.07 -12.03 18.63
N GLY A 222 1.06 -12.84 18.95
CA GLY A 222 -0.35 -12.55 18.69
C GLY A 222 -0.97 -11.53 19.65
N LEU A 223 -0.29 -11.16 20.74
CA LEU A 223 -0.80 -10.16 21.69
C LEU A 223 -0.62 -8.73 21.13
N PRO A 224 -1.67 -7.88 21.14
CA PRO A 224 -1.55 -6.48 20.70
C PRO A 224 -0.51 -5.73 21.53
N LEU A 225 0.32 -4.91 20.86
CA LEU A 225 1.43 -4.11 21.43
C LEU A 225 2.57 -4.93 22.06
N VAL A 226 2.27 -6.00 22.79
CA VAL A 226 3.24 -6.93 23.38
C VAL A 226 3.95 -7.73 22.29
N GLY A 227 3.23 -8.19 21.27
CA GLY A 227 3.80 -8.92 20.14
C GLY A 227 4.87 -8.14 19.40
N LEU A 228 4.68 -6.82 19.24
CA LEU A 228 5.66 -5.90 18.64
C LEU A 228 7.00 -5.87 19.39
N LEU A 229 6.98 -6.16 20.69
CA LEU A 229 8.16 -6.20 21.54
C LEU A 229 8.65 -7.63 21.81
N ALA A 230 7.75 -8.61 21.74
CA ALA A 230 8.04 -10.00 22.01
C ALA A 230 8.93 -10.61 20.94
N GLU A 231 8.64 -10.36 19.67
CA GLU A 231 9.40 -10.94 18.55
C GLU A 231 10.90 -10.53 18.57
N PRO A 232 11.29 -9.25 18.74
CA PRO A 232 12.69 -8.88 18.89
C PRO A 232 13.38 -9.52 20.11
N VAL A 233 12.64 -9.70 21.21
CA VAL A 233 13.16 -10.30 22.45
C VAL A 233 13.34 -11.81 22.29
N ILE A 234 12.34 -12.50 21.74
CA ILE A 234 12.40 -13.93 21.44
C ILE A 234 13.54 -14.20 20.47
N SER A 235 13.64 -13.42 19.39
CA SER A 235 14.74 -13.52 18.43
C SER A 235 16.10 -13.30 19.09
N LEU A 236 16.24 -12.28 19.96
CA LEU A 236 17.46 -12.06 20.73
C LEU A 236 17.82 -13.24 21.65
N LEU A 237 16.83 -13.83 22.32
CA LEU A 237 17.03 -14.99 23.22
C LEU A 237 17.45 -16.23 22.43
N GLN A 238 16.79 -16.52 21.31
CA GLN A 238 17.14 -17.61 20.39
C GLN A 238 18.56 -17.43 19.82
N GLN A 239 18.98 -16.19 19.58
CA GLN A 239 20.30 -15.84 19.07
C GLN A 239 21.42 -15.89 20.12
N THR A 240 21.09 -15.91 21.42
CA THR A 240 22.09 -15.84 22.48
C THR A 240 22.70 -17.22 22.69
N PRO A 241 24.03 -17.41 22.49
CA PRO A 241 24.67 -18.71 22.70
C PRO A 241 24.39 -19.26 24.11
N VAL A 242 24.23 -20.58 24.24
CA VAL A 242 23.85 -21.29 25.49
C VAL A 242 22.41 -21.02 25.94
N LEU A 243 21.97 -19.76 25.99
CA LEU A 243 20.62 -19.39 26.41
C LEU A 243 19.57 -19.81 25.37
N GLY A 244 19.86 -19.65 24.08
CA GLY A 244 19.00 -20.10 22.98
C GLY A 244 18.80 -21.61 23.02
N SER A 245 19.86 -22.40 23.15
CA SER A 245 19.77 -23.86 23.26
C SER A 245 19.06 -24.31 24.55
N LEU A 246 19.25 -23.60 25.67
CA LEU A 246 18.55 -23.89 26.93
C LEU A 246 17.04 -23.62 26.83
N LEU A 247 16.67 -22.52 26.16
CA LEU A 247 15.28 -22.11 26.00
C LEU A 247 14.59 -22.74 24.79
N ALA A 248 15.35 -23.40 23.89
CA ALA A 248 14.82 -24.02 22.69
C ALA A 248 13.56 -24.88 22.91
N PRO A 249 13.39 -25.66 23.99
CA PRO A 249 12.14 -26.37 24.24
C PRO A 249 10.89 -25.46 24.28
N PHE A 250 11.05 -24.21 24.73
CA PHE A 250 9.97 -23.24 24.91
C PHE A 250 9.82 -22.27 23.74
N ILE A 251 10.93 -21.77 23.19
CA ILE A 251 10.95 -20.73 22.15
C ILE A 251 11.47 -21.23 20.81
N GLY A 252 11.67 -22.54 20.64
CA GLY A 252 12.17 -23.12 19.40
C GLY A 252 13.69 -23.09 19.24
N ALA A 253 14.24 -24.08 18.53
CA ALA A 253 15.65 -24.09 18.12
C ALA A 253 15.90 -23.11 16.97
N SER A 254 17.14 -22.64 16.81
CA SER A 254 17.54 -21.73 15.72
C SER A 254 18.91 -22.13 15.18
N VAL A 255 19.05 -22.22 13.85
CA VAL A 255 20.31 -22.53 13.17
C VAL A 255 20.64 -21.47 12.13
N LEU A 256 21.92 -21.24 11.88
CA LEU A 256 22.42 -20.42 10.77
C LEU A 256 22.86 -21.34 9.63
N ALA A 257 22.21 -21.21 8.48
CA ALA A 257 22.56 -21.89 7.24
C ALA A 257 23.35 -20.94 6.33
N GLU A 258 24.44 -21.43 5.75
CA GLU A 258 25.23 -20.67 4.79
C GLU A 258 24.77 -20.96 3.36
N VAL A 259 24.63 -19.90 2.58
CA VAL A 259 24.26 -19.93 1.16
C VAL A 259 25.42 -19.31 0.38
N PRO A 260 26.45 -20.10 0.02
CA PRO A 260 27.54 -19.66 -0.85
C PRO A 260 27.04 -19.43 -2.28
N VAL A 261 27.40 -18.28 -2.85
CA VAL A 261 27.10 -17.86 -4.21
C VAL A 261 28.42 -17.58 -4.92
N ASN A 262 28.79 -18.42 -5.88
CA ASN A 262 29.95 -18.20 -6.75
C ASN A 262 29.47 -17.59 -8.07
N LEU A 263 29.63 -16.27 -8.21
CA LEU A 263 29.11 -15.53 -9.36
C LEU A 263 29.90 -15.80 -10.64
N ASP A 264 31.20 -16.05 -10.55
CA ASP A 264 32.02 -16.40 -11.72
C ASP A 264 31.57 -17.73 -12.34
N ALA A 265 31.07 -18.66 -11.52
CA ALA A 265 30.50 -19.92 -11.98
C ALA A 265 29.06 -19.78 -12.49
N LEU A 266 28.23 -18.98 -11.81
CA LEU A 266 26.80 -18.82 -12.13
C LEU A 266 26.55 -17.89 -13.33
N ALA A 267 27.35 -16.82 -13.46
CA ALA A 267 27.20 -15.76 -14.44
C ALA A 267 28.58 -15.32 -14.98
N PRO A 268 29.25 -16.16 -15.79
CA PRO A 268 30.63 -15.94 -16.21
C PRO A 268 30.80 -14.71 -17.11
N GLY A 269 32.00 -14.10 -17.05
CA GLY A 269 32.39 -12.98 -17.91
C GLY A 269 31.45 -11.78 -17.77
N THR A 270 31.07 -11.17 -18.89
CA THR A 270 30.21 -9.97 -18.92
C THR A 270 28.71 -10.27 -18.78
N THR A 271 28.32 -11.48 -18.37
CA THR A 271 26.90 -11.82 -18.15
C THR A 271 26.26 -10.81 -17.18
N PRO A 272 25.17 -10.11 -17.57
CA PRO A 272 24.45 -9.17 -16.71
C PRO A 272 23.91 -9.83 -15.44
N VAL A 273 24.11 -9.21 -14.28
CA VAL A 273 23.69 -9.73 -12.97
C VAL A 273 22.98 -8.61 -12.22
N ALA A 274 21.85 -8.90 -11.58
CA ALA A 274 21.20 -8.02 -10.63
C ALA A 274 22.02 -7.95 -9.35
N PHE A 275 22.20 -6.75 -8.80
CA PHE A 275 23.08 -6.53 -7.65
C PHE A 275 22.57 -5.41 -6.75
N THR A 276 23.17 -5.29 -5.57
CA THR A 276 23.01 -4.14 -4.68
C THR A 276 24.34 -3.40 -4.53
N TYR A 277 24.28 -2.09 -4.37
CA TYR A 277 25.43 -1.22 -4.15
C TYR A 277 25.04 0.00 -3.32
N LYS A 278 25.99 0.55 -2.58
CA LYS A 278 25.79 1.76 -1.78
C LYS A 278 26.28 3.00 -2.53
N VAL A 279 25.37 3.64 -3.29
CA VAL A 279 25.62 4.88 -4.03
C VAL A 279 25.92 6.01 -3.05
N THR A 280 26.99 6.75 -3.28
CA THR A 280 27.33 7.91 -2.44
C THR A 280 26.56 9.14 -2.93
N SER A 281 25.76 9.72 -2.04
CA SER A 281 24.97 10.92 -2.30
C SER A 281 25.79 12.21 -2.15
N PHE A 282 25.16 13.35 -2.46
CA PHE A 282 25.76 14.68 -2.48
C PHE A 282 26.43 15.11 -1.16
N ASP A 283 25.98 14.57 -0.03
CA ASP A 283 26.48 14.85 1.32
C ASP A 283 27.33 13.71 1.91
N GLY A 284 27.71 12.73 1.09
CA GLY A 284 28.48 11.56 1.51
C GLY A 284 27.64 10.46 2.15
N VAL A 285 26.33 10.65 2.30
CA VAL A 285 25.43 9.58 2.75
C VAL A 285 25.41 8.46 1.71
N ARG A 286 25.53 7.22 2.17
CA ARG A 286 25.49 6.02 1.33
C ARG A 286 24.05 5.50 1.23
N ILE A 287 23.52 5.44 0.01
CA ILE A 287 22.17 5.00 -0.33
C ILE A 287 22.20 3.60 -0.93
N SER A 288 21.58 2.66 -0.22
CA SER A 288 21.45 1.26 -0.60
C SER A 288 20.54 1.13 -1.82
N THR A 289 21.13 0.81 -2.96
CA THR A 289 20.52 0.85 -4.29
C THR A 289 20.65 -0.52 -4.96
N ASN A 290 19.56 -1.02 -5.51
CA ASN A 290 19.51 -2.28 -6.24
C ASN A 290 19.38 -1.99 -7.74
N PHE A 291 20.12 -2.73 -8.56
CA PHE A 291 20.02 -2.69 -10.02
C PHE A 291 19.54 -4.03 -10.54
N PHE A 292 18.55 -4.01 -11.42
CA PHE A 292 18.02 -5.17 -12.12
C PHE A 292 18.19 -4.96 -13.63
N PRO A 293 18.94 -5.81 -14.33
CA PRO A 293 19.02 -5.75 -15.78
C PRO A 293 17.66 -6.05 -16.43
N ALA A 294 17.37 -5.47 -17.58
CA ALA A 294 16.26 -5.88 -18.44
C ALA A 294 16.26 -7.40 -18.66
N SER A 295 15.08 -7.99 -18.83
CA SER A 295 14.96 -9.43 -19.00
C SER A 295 15.68 -9.85 -20.28
N GLU A 296 16.44 -10.94 -20.20
CA GLU A 296 17.18 -11.53 -21.32
C GLU A 296 18.24 -10.62 -21.99
N ILE A 297 18.55 -9.45 -21.41
CA ILE A 297 19.58 -8.55 -21.95
C ILE A 297 20.94 -9.23 -21.99
N GLN A 298 21.67 -9.05 -23.10
CA GLN A 298 23.00 -9.61 -23.29
C GLN A 298 24.10 -8.60 -22.99
N ALA A 299 25.32 -9.11 -22.79
CA ALA A 299 26.49 -8.26 -22.63
C ALA A 299 26.71 -7.37 -23.87
N GLY A 300 26.94 -6.07 -23.65
CA GLY A 300 27.13 -5.08 -24.71
C GLY A 300 25.83 -4.51 -25.28
N GLU A 301 24.67 -4.99 -24.84
CA GLU A 301 23.38 -4.35 -25.09
C GLU A 301 23.06 -3.32 -24.00
N THR A 302 22.21 -2.37 -24.34
CA THR A 302 21.74 -1.31 -23.43
C THR A 302 20.22 -1.26 -23.43
N ALA A 303 19.64 -0.96 -22.28
CA ALA A 303 18.20 -0.76 -22.13
C ALA A 303 17.87 0.57 -21.43
N PRO A 304 16.71 1.19 -21.74
CA PRO A 304 16.20 2.31 -20.96
C PRO A 304 16.02 1.92 -19.48
N LEU A 305 15.96 2.94 -18.61
CA LEU A 305 15.94 2.76 -17.16
C LEU A 305 14.61 3.21 -16.57
N VAL A 306 14.14 2.48 -15.56
CA VAL A 306 13.05 2.92 -14.68
C VAL A 306 13.55 2.95 -13.23
N LEU A 307 13.42 4.10 -12.57
CA LEU A 307 13.54 4.18 -11.11
C LEU A 307 12.19 3.80 -10.49
N ASN A 308 12.18 2.76 -9.67
CA ASN A 308 11.02 2.32 -8.90
C ASN A 308 11.21 2.63 -7.41
N GLY A 309 10.53 3.68 -6.94
CA GLY A 309 10.58 4.12 -5.55
C GLY A 309 9.69 3.27 -4.62
N PRO A 310 10.12 2.95 -3.40
CA PRO A 310 9.32 2.17 -2.45
C PRO A 310 8.24 3.01 -1.76
N GLY A 311 7.14 2.36 -1.36
CA GLY A 311 6.18 2.98 -0.44
C GLY A 311 6.69 2.95 0.99
N LEU A 312 6.37 3.95 1.81
CA LEU A 312 6.78 3.98 3.22
C LEU A 312 5.96 2.97 4.06
N PRO A 313 6.55 2.18 4.97
CA PRO A 313 7.97 2.15 5.39
C PRO A 313 8.80 1.02 4.72
N LEU A 314 8.46 0.62 3.50
CA LEU A 314 9.07 -0.53 2.82
C LEU A 314 10.47 -0.21 2.27
N PRO A 315 11.39 -1.20 2.20
CA PRO A 315 12.66 -1.05 1.50
C PRO A 315 12.45 -0.99 -0.01
N GLY A 316 13.50 -0.63 -0.75
CA GLY A 316 13.51 -0.80 -2.21
C GLY A 316 13.32 -2.27 -2.56
N ALA A 317 12.46 -2.56 -3.54
CA ALA A 317 12.13 -3.93 -3.90
C ALA A 317 13.39 -4.73 -4.30
N THR A 318 13.53 -5.91 -3.71
CA THR A 318 14.69 -6.80 -3.89
C THR A 318 14.33 -8.08 -4.67
N ASP A 319 13.06 -8.48 -4.63
CA ASP A 319 12.54 -9.61 -5.37
C ASP A 319 11.81 -9.12 -6.64
N PRO A 320 12.29 -9.46 -7.85
CA PRO A 320 11.62 -9.08 -9.08
C PRO A 320 10.37 -9.91 -9.38
N TYR A 321 10.18 -11.06 -8.72
CA TYR A 321 9.10 -12.01 -8.97
C TYR A 321 8.25 -12.30 -7.71
N PRO A 322 7.70 -11.25 -7.05
CA PRO A 322 6.93 -11.47 -5.84
C PRO A 322 5.74 -12.38 -6.10
N LYS A 323 5.45 -13.29 -5.17
CA LYS A 323 4.20 -14.05 -5.17
C LYS A 323 3.05 -13.10 -4.75
N PRO A 324 1.85 -13.21 -5.34
CA PRO A 324 0.70 -12.45 -4.86
C PRO A 324 0.34 -12.86 -3.41
N LEU A 325 0.15 -11.88 -2.53
CA LEU A 325 -0.25 -12.06 -1.12
C LEU A 325 -1.45 -13.02 -0.94
N THR A 326 -2.40 -12.97 -1.88
CA THR A 326 -3.53 -13.90 -2.01
C THR A 326 -3.87 -14.14 -3.48
N PRO A 327 -4.37 -15.34 -3.87
CA PRO A 327 -4.88 -15.57 -5.22
C PRO A 327 -5.98 -14.56 -5.58
N GLY A 328 -5.72 -13.71 -6.58
CA GLY A 328 -6.64 -12.63 -6.98
C GLY A 328 -6.38 -11.27 -6.33
N SER A 329 -5.42 -11.15 -5.40
CA SER A 329 -4.87 -9.82 -5.04
C SER A 329 -3.90 -9.37 -6.12
N ALA A 330 -4.29 -8.35 -6.86
CA ALA A 330 -3.38 -7.72 -7.81
C ALA A 330 -2.59 -6.61 -7.11
N SER A 331 -1.31 -6.48 -7.42
CA SER A 331 -0.59 -5.24 -7.12
C SER A 331 -1.19 -4.14 -8.01
N TYR A 332 -1.49 -2.97 -7.45
CA TYR A 332 -2.06 -1.85 -8.23
C TYR A 332 -0.96 -0.86 -8.68
N TYR A 333 0.25 -1.39 -8.87
CA TYR A 333 1.38 -0.81 -9.61
C TYR A 333 2.26 -1.97 -10.12
N PRO A 334 2.97 -1.81 -11.25
CA PRO A 334 3.68 -2.93 -11.89
C PRO A 334 4.78 -3.53 -11.00
N PRO A 335 4.83 -4.86 -10.81
CA PRO A 335 5.99 -5.52 -10.23
C PRO A 335 7.20 -5.46 -11.18
N LEU A 336 8.42 -5.63 -10.66
CA LEU A 336 9.64 -5.43 -11.44
C LEU A 336 9.70 -6.30 -12.69
N TYR A 337 9.21 -7.55 -12.64
CA TYR A 337 9.20 -8.41 -13.82
C TYR A 337 8.41 -7.83 -15.00
N VAL A 338 7.34 -7.05 -14.77
CA VAL A 338 6.57 -6.41 -15.85
C VAL A 338 7.43 -5.38 -16.58
N LEU A 339 8.21 -4.59 -15.83
CA LEU A 339 9.13 -3.62 -16.43
C LEU A 339 10.31 -4.30 -17.13
N ARG A 340 10.90 -5.31 -16.48
CA ARG A 340 12.05 -6.04 -17.03
C ARG A 340 11.71 -6.77 -18.32
N THR A 341 10.54 -7.39 -18.40
CA THR A 341 10.03 -8.06 -19.62
C THR A 341 9.52 -7.09 -20.68
N ALA A 342 9.38 -5.81 -20.34
CA ALA A 342 9.16 -4.71 -21.27
C ALA A 342 10.48 -4.01 -21.66
N ASP A 343 11.61 -4.71 -21.56
CA ASP A 343 12.94 -4.26 -21.95
C ASP A 343 13.50 -3.06 -21.17
N TYR A 344 13.10 -2.87 -19.90
CA TYR A 344 13.68 -1.86 -19.01
C TYR A 344 14.66 -2.46 -18.00
N ASN A 345 15.79 -1.79 -17.83
CA ASN A 345 16.54 -1.89 -16.58
C ASN A 345 15.72 -1.23 -15.47
N VAL A 346 15.84 -1.74 -14.24
CA VAL A 346 15.12 -1.19 -13.10
C VAL A 346 16.06 -0.91 -11.94
N ILE A 347 15.96 0.27 -11.33
CA ILE A 347 16.62 0.61 -10.08
C ILE A 347 15.60 0.77 -8.98
N THR A 348 15.85 0.16 -7.83
CA THR A 348 15.11 0.40 -6.58
C THR A 348 16.10 0.81 -5.51
N TRP A 349 15.66 1.50 -4.45
CA TRP A 349 16.58 1.90 -3.37
C TRP A 349 15.86 1.97 -2.04
N ASP A 350 16.62 1.82 -0.96
CA ASP A 350 16.13 2.09 0.38
C ASP A 350 16.19 3.61 0.60
N PRO A 351 15.10 4.26 1.06
CA PRO A 351 15.11 5.70 1.31
C PRO A 351 16.18 6.08 2.34
N ARG A 352 16.71 7.30 2.24
CA ARG A 352 17.59 7.90 3.26
C ARG A 352 16.97 7.74 4.64
N GLY A 353 17.79 7.38 5.63
CA GLY A 353 17.35 7.17 7.00
C GLY A 353 16.65 5.83 7.25
N GLU A 354 16.35 5.05 6.20
CA GLU A 354 15.65 3.77 6.30
C GLU A 354 16.51 2.57 5.89
N HIS A 355 16.12 1.40 6.40
CA HIS A 355 16.71 0.10 6.08
C HIS A 355 18.25 0.12 6.05
N ALA A 356 18.86 -0.20 4.90
CA ALA A 356 20.32 -0.26 4.74
C ALA A 356 20.95 1.06 4.25
N SER A 357 20.15 2.10 3.99
CA SER A 357 20.64 3.44 3.66
C SER A 357 21.08 4.19 4.92
N GLY A 358 22.04 5.10 4.77
CA GLY A 358 22.53 5.98 5.84
C GLY A 358 21.66 7.23 6.02
N GLY A 359 22.15 8.22 6.78
CA GLY A 359 21.53 9.55 6.89
C GLY A 359 20.27 9.63 7.76
N ILE A 360 19.59 10.78 7.66
CA ILE A 360 18.34 11.13 8.35
C ILE A 360 17.26 11.38 7.30
N PHE A 361 16.11 10.72 7.47
CA PHE A 361 14.93 10.85 6.62
C PHE A 361 14.25 12.20 6.85
N GLU A 362 14.22 13.01 5.81
CA GLU A 362 13.61 14.35 5.73
C GLU A 362 12.26 14.32 5.01
N LEU A 363 11.80 13.12 4.64
CA LEU A 363 10.47 12.80 4.14
C LEU A 363 10.19 13.54 2.81
N ASP A 364 10.75 13.02 1.72
CA ASP A 364 10.54 13.54 0.36
C ASP A 364 10.99 15.00 0.19
N ASN A 365 12.15 15.34 0.75
CA ASN A 365 12.66 16.70 0.70
C ASN A 365 13.51 16.91 -0.57
N PRO A 366 13.27 17.97 -1.37
CA PRO A 366 14.04 18.25 -2.59
C PRO A 366 15.53 18.48 -2.35
N PHE A 367 15.92 18.93 -1.16
CA PHE A 367 17.32 19.18 -0.83
C PHE A 367 18.05 17.96 -0.25
N TYR A 368 17.34 16.87 0.03
CA TYR A 368 17.90 15.63 0.56
C TYR A 368 17.54 14.44 -0.33
N GLU A 369 16.35 13.85 -0.19
CA GLU A 369 15.97 12.67 -0.97
C GLU A 369 15.86 12.95 -2.47
N GLY A 370 15.49 14.17 -2.88
CA GLY A 370 15.56 14.57 -4.29
C GLY A 370 17.00 14.53 -4.83
N ARG A 371 17.97 14.94 -4.02
CA ARG A 371 19.40 14.90 -4.35
C ARG A 371 19.99 13.50 -4.29
N ASP A 372 19.43 12.62 -3.46
CA ASP A 372 19.75 11.18 -3.47
C ASP A 372 19.36 10.55 -4.80
N ALA A 373 18.15 10.86 -5.30
CA ALA A 373 17.71 10.40 -6.61
C ALA A 373 18.64 10.92 -7.73
N SER A 374 19.03 12.20 -7.71
CA SER A 374 20.02 12.74 -8.65
C SER A 374 21.39 12.03 -8.59
N ALA A 375 21.83 11.60 -7.40
CA ALA A 375 23.07 10.84 -7.25
C ALA A 375 22.93 9.43 -7.85
N ILE A 376 21.79 8.76 -7.62
CA ILE A 376 21.47 7.46 -8.23
C ILE A 376 21.45 7.56 -9.76
N LEU A 377 20.87 8.63 -10.34
CA LEU A 377 20.88 8.86 -11.78
C LEU A 377 22.29 9.06 -12.35
N SER A 378 23.14 9.79 -11.63
CA SER A 378 24.53 10.02 -12.06
C SER A 378 25.37 8.74 -11.95
N TRP A 379 25.10 7.92 -10.95
CA TRP A 379 25.71 6.61 -10.81
C TRP A 379 25.21 5.63 -11.90
N SER A 380 23.91 5.63 -12.21
CA SER A 380 23.35 4.72 -13.20
C SER A 380 23.88 4.99 -14.61
N ALA A 381 24.22 6.25 -14.92
CA ALA A 381 24.83 6.63 -16.18
C ALA A 381 26.22 6.02 -16.42
N GLN A 382 26.87 5.48 -15.37
CA GLN A 382 28.16 4.79 -15.46
C GLN A 382 28.00 3.29 -15.71
N ASN A 383 26.78 2.76 -15.68
CA ASN A 383 26.53 1.34 -15.91
C ASN A 383 26.41 1.07 -17.42
N PRO A 384 27.25 0.19 -18.00
CA PRO A 384 27.27 -0.07 -19.44
C PRO A 384 26.00 -0.72 -19.98
N LEU A 385 25.10 -1.22 -19.11
CA LEU A 385 23.79 -1.75 -19.52
C LEU A 385 22.73 -0.67 -19.68
N VAL A 386 22.99 0.57 -19.23
CA VAL A 386 22.02 1.67 -19.25
C VAL A 386 22.14 2.44 -20.55
N LEU A 387 21.02 2.58 -21.26
CA LEU A 387 20.94 3.42 -22.45
C LEU A 387 21.03 4.90 -22.05
N LEU A 388 21.95 5.62 -22.68
CA LEU A 388 22.17 7.05 -22.46
C LEU A 388 21.73 7.87 -23.67
N ASP A 389 21.14 9.04 -23.41
CA ASP A 389 20.92 10.06 -24.43
C ASP A 389 22.19 10.89 -24.67
N LYS A 390 23.00 11.08 -23.61
CA LYS A 390 24.27 11.80 -23.60
C LYS A 390 25.15 11.23 -22.47
N PRO A 391 26.47 11.52 -22.43
CA PRO A 391 27.26 11.26 -21.23
C PRO A 391 26.58 11.85 -19.97
N ASP A 392 26.50 11.08 -18.89
CA ASP A 392 25.79 11.42 -17.62
C ASP A 392 24.26 11.63 -17.72
N ASP A 393 23.64 11.26 -18.85
CA ASP A 393 22.22 11.46 -19.12
C ASP A 393 21.53 10.15 -19.49
N PRO A 394 21.14 9.33 -18.49
CA PRO A 394 20.47 8.06 -18.74
C PRO A 394 19.06 8.32 -19.26
N ARG A 395 18.63 7.53 -20.25
CA ARG A 395 17.26 7.57 -20.73
C ARG A 395 16.35 6.91 -19.70
N VAL A 396 15.66 7.72 -18.90
CA VAL A 396 15.09 7.27 -17.63
C VAL A 396 13.69 7.80 -17.38
N GLY A 397 12.80 6.92 -16.90
CA GLY A 397 11.53 7.29 -16.30
C GLY A 397 11.46 6.88 -14.83
N MET A 398 10.38 7.26 -14.16
CA MET A 398 10.12 6.84 -12.79
C MET A 398 8.71 6.26 -12.63
N MET A 399 8.58 5.34 -11.67
CA MET A 399 7.30 4.85 -11.15
C MET A 399 7.40 4.57 -9.65
N GLY A 400 6.27 4.42 -8.98
CA GLY A 400 6.25 4.13 -7.55
C GLY A 400 4.92 4.49 -6.92
N GLY A 401 4.59 3.80 -5.84
CA GLY A 401 3.40 4.07 -5.02
C GLY A 401 3.74 4.77 -3.72
N SER A 402 2.80 5.56 -3.19
CA SER A 402 2.91 6.19 -1.87
C SER A 402 4.13 7.11 -1.84
N TYR A 403 5.08 6.87 -0.94
CA TYR A 403 6.36 7.58 -0.92
C TYR A 403 7.12 7.51 -2.25
N GLY A 404 7.12 6.35 -2.90
CA GLY A 404 7.68 6.15 -4.22
C GLY A 404 6.95 6.93 -5.31
N GLY A 405 5.70 7.32 -5.09
CA GLY A 405 4.97 8.28 -5.91
C GLY A 405 5.36 9.73 -5.61
N GLY A 406 5.47 10.07 -4.31
CA GLY A 406 5.88 11.39 -3.82
C GLY A 406 7.23 11.84 -4.40
N ILE A 407 8.25 10.99 -4.27
CA ILE A 407 9.62 11.29 -4.70
C ILE A 407 9.78 11.53 -6.19
N GLN A 408 8.86 11.02 -7.03
CA GLN A 408 8.86 11.28 -8.46
C GLN A 408 8.60 12.75 -8.75
N TRP A 409 7.64 13.35 -8.04
CA TRP A 409 7.30 14.76 -8.22
C TRP A 409 8.50 15.66 -7.90
N VAL A 410 9.18 15.37 -6.80
CA VAL A 410 10.35 16.11 -6.35
C VAL A 410 11.50 15.92 -7.33
N THR A 411 11.82 14.68 -7.71
CA THR A 411 12.93 14.36 -8.59
C THR A 411 12.72 14.96 -9.98
N ALA A 412 11.56 14.73 -10.61
CA ALA A 412 11.28 15.23 -11.96
C ALA A 412 11.17 16.77 -12.03
N SER A 413 10.89 17.44 -10.91
CA SER A 413 10.89 18.91 -10.85
C SER A 413 12.27 19.50 -10.58
N THR A 414 13.24 18.71 -10.14
CA THR A 414 14.57 19.19 -9.72
C THR A 414 15.72 18.64 -10.53
N ASP A 415 15.51 17.54 -11.27
CA ASP A 415 16.48 16.89 -12.14
C ASP A 415 15.95 16.79 -13.58
N PRO A 416 16.59 17.45 -14.55
CA PRO A 416 16.08 17.54 -15.91
C PRO A 416 16.24 16.26 -16.74
N ARG A 417 16.87 15.20 -16.18
CA ARG A 417 17.14 13.94 -16.88
C ARG A 417 15.92 13.00 -16.91
N ILE A 418 14.88 13.26 -16.11
CA ILE A 418 13.68 12.42 -16.09
C ILE A 418 12.81 12.68 -17.33
N GLU A 419 12.54 11.63 -18.10
CA GLU A 419 11.77 11.70 -19.35
C GLU A 419 10.26 11.56 -19.11
N ALA A 420 9.85 10.79 -18.11
CA ALA A 420 8.44 10.60 -17.73
C ALA A 420 8.29 10.06 -16.31
N ILE A 421 7.13 10.35 -15.69
CA ILE A 421 6.79 9.83 -14.36
C ILE A 421 5.41 9.17 -14.32
N VAL A 422 5.29 8.16 -13.45
CA VAL A 422 4.05 7.41 -13.17
C VAL A 422 3.81 7.37 -11.65
N PRO A 423 3.43 8.50 -11.03
CA PRO A 423 3.17 8.57 -9.60
C PRO A 423 1.83 7.93 -9.23
N SER A 424 1.87 7.00 -8.28
CA SER A 424 0.69 6.28 -7.79
C SER A 424 0.42 6.60 -6.32
N ILE A 425 -0.85 6.82 -5.96
CA ILE A 425 -1.34 7.00 -4.57
C ILE A 425 -0.46 7.92 -3.72
N SER A 426 -0.17 9.11 -4.24
CA SER A 426 0.81 10.05 -3.67
C SER A 426 0.16 11.38 -3.31
N TRP A 427 0.91 12.25 -2.66
CA TRP A 427 0.40 13.54 -2.19
C TRP A 427 0.81 14.70 -3.12
N ASN A 428 0.04 15.78 -3.03
CA ASN A 428 0.47 17.12 -3.43
C ASN A 428 1.22 17.79 -2.27
N SER A 429 0.60 17.79 -1.08
CA SER A 429 1.12 18.38 0.13
C SER A 429 0.96 17.42 1.29
N LEU A 430 2.07 17.00 1.88
CA LEU A 430 2.03 16.06 2.99
C LEU A 430 1.37 16.67 4.23
N LEU A 431 1.57 17.97 4.45
CA LEU A 431 0.88 18.71 5.51
C LEU A 431 -0.64 18.70 5.28
N ALA A 432 -1.11 19.00 4.06
CA ALA A 432 -2.54 19.00 3.76
C ALA A 432 -3.14 17.58 3.86
N ALA A 433 -2.38 16.55 3.47
CA ALA A 433 -2.82 15.17 3.59
C ALA A 433 -2.98 14.68 5.03
N LEU A 434 -2.05 15.05 5.93
CA LEU A 434 -2.03 14.57 7.34
C LEU A 434 -2.75 15.52 8.31
N TYR A 435 -2.86 16.80 7.96
CA TYR A 435 -3.46 17.86 8.75
C TYR A 435 -4.45 18.71 7.93
N PRO A 436 -5.43 18.08 7.24
CA PRO A 436 -6.38 18.81 6.42
C PRO A 436 -7.19 19.78 7.27
N THR A 437 -7.30 21.04 6.84
CA THR A 437 -8.09 22.08 7.54
C THR A 437 -7.74 22.24 9.02
N ASP A 438 -6.46 22.06 9.38
CA ASP A 438 -5.97 22.07 10.76
C ASP A 438 -6.56 20.96 11.67
N ILE A 439 -6.99 19.85 11.07
CA ILE A 439 -7.51 18.67 11.77
C ILE A 439 -6.61 17.47 11.54
N VAL A 440 -6.13 16.87 12.64
CA VAL A 440 -5.15 15.78 12.62
C VAL A 440 -5.79 14.47 12.15
N LYS A 441 -5.26 13.86 11.08
CA LYS A 441 -5.55 12.45 10.74
C LYS A 441 -4.81 11.50 11.69
N SER A 442 -5.26 11.47 12.94
CA SER A 442 -4.57 10.78 14.04
C SER A 442 -4.42 9.27 13.81
N ALA A 443 -5.39 8.60 13.18
CA ALA A 443 -5.27 7.18 12.85
C ALA A 443 -4.12 6.91 11.85
N TRP A 444 -3.96 7.76 10.84
CA TRP A 444 -2.90 7.63 9.84
C TRP A 444 -1.52 7.98 10.41
N LEU A 445 -1.42 9.07 11.18
CA LEU A 445 -0.18 9.41 11.89
C LEU A 445 0.27 8.28 12.83
N THR A 446 -0.68 7.66 13.54
CA THR A 446 -0.39 6.52 14.41
C THR A 446 0.08 5.32 13.58
N THR A 447 -0.61 5.00 12.49
CA THR A 447 -0.31 3.83 11.64
C THR A 447 1.07 3.94 11.00
N ILE A 448 1.36 5.06 10.33
CA ILE A 448 2.65 5.29 9.68
C ILE A 448 3.76 5.46 10.72
N GLY A 449 3.48 6.17 11.81
CA GLY A 449 4.44 6.37 12.90
C GLY A 449 4.89 5.07 13.55
N ILE A 450 3.97 4.12 13.79
CA ILE A 450 4.34 2.78 14.29
C ILE A 450 5.18 2.02 13.26
N GLY A 451 4.84 2.08 11.97
CA GLY A 451 5.62 1.44 10.91
C GLY A 451 7.06 1.92 10.86
N LEU A 452 7.25 3.25 10.89
CA LEU A 452 8.57 3.90 10.91
C LEU A 452 9.40 3.55 12.15
N VAL A 453 8.76 3.47 13.32
CA VAL A 453 9.44 3.02 14.55
C VAL A 453 9.83 1.55 14.45
N ALA A 454 8.94 0.70 13.90
CA ALA A 454 9.18 -0.73 13.76
C ALA A 454 10.35 -1.05 12.80
N THR A 455 10.52 -0.27 11.72
CA THR A 455 11.67 -0.40 10.81
C THR A 455 12.95 0.23 11.37
N GLY A 456 12.86 0.96 12.50
CA GLY A 456 13.98 1.67 13.11
C GLY A 456 14.51 2.78 12.21
N ALA A 457 13.61 3.47 11.51
CA ALA A 457 13.93 4.61 10.66
C ALA A 457 14.55 5.76 11.48
N ARG A 458 15.53 6.44 10.91
CA ARG A 458 16.16 7.64 11.49
C ARG A 458 15.56 8.86 10.83
N ILE A 459 14.69 9.57 11.53
CA ILE A 459 13.82 10.60 10.96
C ILE A 459 14.12 11.96 11.57
N ASN A 460 13.94 13.03 10.80
CA ASN A 460 13.92 14.38 11.34
C ASN A 460 12.98 14.44 12.56
N THR A 461 13.52 14.89 13.69
CA THR A 461 12.81 14.90 14.97
C THR A 461 11.53 15.74 14.94
N GLN A 462 11.43 16.77 14.06
CA GLN A 462 10.22 17.56 13.93
C GLN A 462 9.03 16.76 13.39
N ILE A 463 9.26 15.67 12.64
CA ILE A 463 8.20 14.74 12.20
C ILE A 463 7.64 13.97 13.41
N TYR A 464 8.51 13.53 14.33
CA TYR A 464 8.05 12.91 15.58
C TYR A 464 7.32 13.91 16.49
N VAL A 465 7.81 15.15 16.57
CA VAL A 465 7.12 16.22 17.31
C VAL A 465 5.74 16.46 16.71
N ALA A 466 5.62 16.52 15.38
CA ALA A 466 4.34 16.67 14.69
C ALA A 466 3.35 15.58 15.06
N GLY A 467 3.79 14.32 14.98
CA GLY A 467 2.99 13.16 15.37
C GLY A 467 2.58 13.22 16.84
N LEU A 468 3.53 13.46 17.75
CA LEU A 468 3.27 13.46 19.19
C LEU A 468 2.31 14.58 19.61
N THR A 469 2.53 15.82 19.16
CA THR A 469 1.64 16.93 19.51
C THR A 469 0.29 16.80 18.83
N GLY A 470 0.25 16.31 17.58
CA GLY A 470 -0.99 16.05 16.86
C GLY A 470 -1.85 15.01 17.58
N LEU A 471 -1.24 13.92 18.06
CA LEU A 471 -1.94 12.86 18.80
C LEU A 471 -2.37 13.30 20.21
N LEU A 472 -1.55 14.07 20.92
CA LEU A 472 -1.83 14.49 22.30
C LEU A 472 -2.79 15.67 22.40
N PHE A 473 -2.66 16.64 21.49
CA PHE A 473 -3.30 17.96 21.60
C PHE A 473 -4.21 18.29 20.41
N GLY A 474 -4.21 17.46 19.36
CA GLY A 474 -4.95 17.76 18.13
C GLY A 474 -4.37 18.95 17.36
N GLU A 475 -3.09 19.27 17.57
CA GLU A 475 -2.40 20.38 16.91
C GLU A 475 -0.98 19.99 16.51
N ILE A 476 -0.57 20.42 15.32
CA ILE A 476 0.81 20.35 14.86
C ILE A 476 1.42 21.75 15.01
N GLY A 477 2.54 21.87 15.73
CA GLY A 477 3.18 23.16 15.96
C GLY A 477 3.75 23.77 14.67
N PRO A 478 3.88 25.11 14.57
CA PRO A 478 4.29 25.79 13.33
C PRO A 478 5.63 25.30 12.74
N THR A 479 6.61 24.96 13.58
CA THR A 479 7.90 24.41 13.13
C THR A 479 7.74 23.04 12.46
N SER A 480 6.94 22.17 13.06
CA SER A 480 6.62 20.86 12.49
C SER A 480 5.79 20.99 11.21
N GLN A 481 4.86 21.95 11.16
CA GLN A 481 4.13 22.25 9.93
C GLN A 481 5.07 22.74 8.83
N ALA A 482 6.03 23.61 9.14
CA ALA A 482 7.01 24.08 8.16
C ALA A 482 7.88 22.94 7.60
N VAL A 483 8.25 21.96 8.43
CA VAL A 483 8.97 20.76 7.99
C VAL A 483 8.09 19.93 7.04
N LEU A 484 6.86 19.58 7.46
CA LEU A 484 5.92 18.83 6.63
C LEU A 484 5.52 19.57 5.34
N GLY A 485 5.49 20.90 5.38
CA GLY A 485 5.22 21.75 4.21
C GLY A 485 6.42 21.94 3.27
N SER A 486 7.64 21.71 3.77
CA SER A 486 8.86 21.65 2.96
C SER A 486 9.12 20.28 2.32
N SER A 487 8.41 19.26 2.81
CA SER A 487 8.38 17.91 2.28
C SER A 487 7.39 17.81 1.11
N GLY A 488 7.84 17.24 -0.02
CA GLY A 488 7.03 17.06 -1.22
C GLY A 488 7.18 18.15 -2.28
N SER A 489 6.29 18.09 -3.26
CA SER A 489 6.43 18.80 -4.52
C SER A 489 5.69 20.11 -4.62
N THR A 490 4.80 20.43 -3.68
CA THR A 490 3.96 21.63 -3.58
C THR A 490 4.20 22.71 -4.65
N SER A 491 5.20 23.58 -4.47
CA SER A 491 5.51 24.68 -5.39
C SER A 491 6.33 24.29 -6.62
N LEU A 492 7.01 23.13 -6.57
CA LEU A 492 7.84 22.59 -7.65
C LEU A 492 7.01 22.16 -8.85
N LEU A 493 5.75 21.73 -8.66
CA LEU A 493 4.87 21.30 -9.75
C LEU A 493 4.55 22.40 -10.78
N ASN A 494 4.62 23.68 -10.37
CA ASN A 494 4.50 24.82 -11.29
C ASN A 494 5.63 24.87 -12.33
N GLN A 495 6.70 24.10 -12.14
CA GLN A 495 7.86 24.02 -13.01
C GLN A 495 8.00 22.65 -13.69
N LEU A 496 7.07 21.72 -13.44
CA LEU A 496 7.17 20.37 -13.98
C LEU A 496 6.82 20.33 -15.47
N SER A 497 7.83 20.07 -16.30
CA SER A 497 7.70 19.91 -17.76
C SER A 497 7.67 18.45 -18.23
N VAL A 498 7.66 17.50 -17.29
CA VAL A 498 7.80 16.06 -17.56
C VAL A 498 6.43 15.41 -17.74
N PRO A 499 6.18 14.68 -18.85
CA PRO A 499 4.95 13.91 -19.05
C PRO A 499 4.62 13.05 -17.81
N THR A 500 3.39 13.20 -17.33
CA THR A 500 2.90 12.57 -16.08
C THR A 500 1.65 11.70 -16.29
N LEU A 501 1.70 10.45 -15.85
CA LEU A 501 0.53 9.57 -15.72
C LEU A 501 0.22 9.28 -14.24
N ILE A 502 -0.89 9.82 -13.74
CA ILE A 502 -1.26 9.73 -12.32
C ILE A 502 -2.21 8.55 -12.08
N PHE A 503 -1.90 7.69 -11.11
CA PHE A 503 -2.84 6.71 -10.58
C PHE A 503 -3.23 7.08 -9.15
N GLN A 504 -4.52 7.26 -8.88
CA GLN A 504 -4.98 7.57 -7.52
C GLN A 504 -6.10 6.61 -7.10
N SER A 505 -6.12 6.25 -5.83
CA SER A 505 -7.12 5.32 -5.32
C SER A 505 -8.35 6.06 -4.82
N SER A 506 -9.53 5.63 -5.26
CA SER A 506 -10.83 6.14 -4.84
C SER A 506 -11.18 5.78 -3.40
N VAL A 507 -10.37 4.92 -2.76
CA VAL A 507 -10.50 4.52 -1.36
C VAL A 507 -9.34 4.99 -0.48
N ASP A 508 -8.45 5.83 -1.01
CA ASP A 508 -7.26 6.32 -0.31
C ASP A 508 -7.61 7.34 0.79
N GLY A 509 -7.66 6.88 2.04
CA GLY A 509 -7.93 7.76 3.18
C GLY A 509 -6.72 8.58 3.62
N LEU A 510 -5.52 8.23 3.16
CA LEU A 510 -4.27 8.88 3.51
C LEU A 510 -4.01 10.07 2.59
N PHE A 511 -3.99 9.81 1.28
CA PHE A 511 -3.82 10.75 0.17
C PHE A 511 -5.07 10.70 -0.70
N PRO A 512 -6.12 11.45 -0.35
CA PRO A 512 -7.37 11.40 -1.10
C PRO A 512 -7.22 11.81 -2.56
N LEU A 513 -8.22 11.48 -3.37
CA LEU A 513 -8.32 11.84 -4.79
C LEU A 513 -7.98 13.33 -5.07
N GLU A 514 -8.40 14.24 -4.17
CA GLU A 514 -8.09 15.67 -4.20
C GLU A 514 -6.60 15.99 -4.37
N GLN A 515 -5.71 15.16 -3.81
CA GLN A 515 -4.26 15.35 -3.95
C GLN A 515 -3.80 15.16 -5.40
N ALA A 516 -4.34 14.14 -6.09
CA ALA A 516 -4.07 13.90 -7.51
C ALA A 516 -4.71 14.96 -8.41
N VAL A 517 -5.92 15.41 -8.07
CA VAL A 517 -6.61 16.52 -8.75
C VAL A 517 -5.77 17.79 -8.66
N THR A 518 -5.32 18.16 -7.45
CA THR A 518 -4.50 19.36 -7.22
C THR A 518 -3.16 19.28 -7.98
N ASN A 519 -2.52 18.11 -8.01
CA ASN A 519 -1.31 17.90 -8.81
C ASN A 519 -1.57 18.16 -10.30
N ALA A 520 -2.60 17.53 -10.86
CA ALA A 520 -2.95 17.68 -12.27
C ALA A 520 -3.36 19.11 -12.64
N GLU A 521 -4.15 19.78 -11.79
CA GLU A 521 -4.51 21.19 -11.94
C GLU A 521 -3.26 22.08 -11.98
N THR A 522 -2.36 21.91 -11.01
CA THR A 522 -1.13 22.72 -10.90
C THR A 522 -0.24 22.53 -12.13
N ILE A 523 -0.06 21.29 -12.59
CA ILE A 523 0.78 20.99 -13.76
C ILE A 523 0.13 21.52 -15.04
N THR A 524 -1.17 21.30 -15.24
CA THR A 524 -1.84 21.75 -16.48
C THR A 524 -2.01 23.27 -16.57
N ALA A 525 -1.98 23.98 -15.44
CA ALA A 525 -1.97 25.45 -15.40
C ALA A 525 -0.58 26.06 -15.65
N ASN A 526 0.48 25.25 -15.68
CA ASN A 526 1.84 25.74 -15.88
C ASN A 526 2.13 26.10 -17.36
N PRO A 527 3.20 26.86 -17.66
CA PRO A 527 3.44 27.35 -19.02
C PRO A 527 4.05 26.31 -19.97
N PHE A 528 4.29 25.07 -19.52
CA PHE A 528 5.02 24.05 -20.29
C PHE A 528 4.10 23.18 -21.16
N ASN A 529 2.78 23.28 -20.99
CA ASN A 529 1.79 22.42 -21.66
C ASN A 529 2.09 20.92 -21.45
N THR A 530 2.53 20.58 -20.24
CA THR A 530 2.89 19.21 -19.86
C THR A 530 1.70 18.27 -20.06
N GLU A 531 1.93 17.12 -20.69
CA GLU A 531 0.89 16.10 -20.84
C GLU A 531 0.62 15.42 -19.49
N VAL A 532 -0.64 15.48 -19.06
CA VAL A 532 -1.12 14.84 -17.83
C VAL A 532 -2.30 13.95 -18.15
N LYS A 533 -2.21 12.68 -17.75
CA LYS A 533 -3.33 11.73 -17.72
C LYS A 533 -3.56 11.23 -16.31
N MET A 534 -4.80 10.88 -15.99
CA MET A 534 -5.17 10.45 -14.65
C MET A 534 -6.10 9.24 -14.67
N SER A 535 -5.83 8.29 -13.78
CA SER A 535 -6.62 7.08 -13.60
C SER A 535 -7.00 6.92 -12.13
N TRP A 536 -8.31 6.88 -11.84
CA TRP A 536 -8.80 6.53 -10.51
C TRP A 536 -9.16 5.06 -10.43
N PHE A 537 -8.56 4.36 -9.48
CA PHE A 537 -8.72 2.92 -9.31
C PHE A 537 -9.18 2.62 -7.89
N CYS A 538 -9.49 1.37 -7.57
CA CYS A 538 -9.86 0.98 -6.22
C CYS A 538 -8.78 0.07 -5.63
N GLY A 539 -8.18 0.48 -4.51
CA GLY A 539 -7.24 -0.33 -3.74
C GLY A 539 -6.07 0.50 -3.22
N LEU A 540 -5.29 0.00 -2.27
CA LEU A 540 -4.17 0.71 -1.63
C LEU A 540 -4.57 2.00 -0.88
N HIS A 541 -3.85 2.26 0.23
CA HIS A 541 -4.17 3.23 1.31
C HIS A 541 -5.64 3.28 1.74
N GLY A 542 -6.33 2.17 1.51
CA GLY A 542 -7.73 1.90 1.76
C GLY A 542 -8.06 0.48 1.30
N ILE A 543 -9.33 0.10 1.38
CA ILE A 543 -9.82 -1.16 0.80
C ILE A 543 -11.05 -0.97 -0.05
N CYS A 544 -11.06 -1.71 -1.15
CA CYS A 544 -12.26 -2.00 -1.89
C CYS A 544 -13.14 -2.92 -1.06
N ARG A 545 -14.24 -2.37 -0.58
CA ARG A 545 -15.31 -3.13 0.07
C ARG A 545 -16.48 -3.38 -0.88
N THR A 546 -16.30 -3.00 -2.13
CA THR A 546 -17.25 -3.13 -3.23
C THR A 546 -16.61 -3.93 -4.37
N PRO A 547 -17.39 -4.38 -5.37
CA PRO A 547 -16.87 -5.20 -6.46
C PRO A 547 -15.67 -4.55 -7.15
N ILE A 548 -14.59 -5.32 -7.30
CA ILE A 548 -13.37 -4.88 -7.98
C ILE A 548 -13.46 -5.30 -9.44
N ASN A 549 -13.18 -4.38 -10.36
CA ASN A 549 -13.05 -4.74 -11.76
C ASN A 549 -11.79 -5.59 -11.98
N PRO A 550 -11.91 -6.83 -12.48
CA PRO A 550 -10.76 -7.72 -12.63
C PRO A 550 -9.74 -7.22 -13.68
N ALA A 551 -10.15 -6.31 -14.57
CA ALA A 551 -9.26 -5.74 -15.58
C ALA A 551 -8.44 -4.53 -15.07
N GLN A 552 -8.74 -3.99 -13.89
CA GLN A 552 -8.12 -2.76 -13.41
C GLN A 552 -6.61 -2.86 -13.26
N ALA A 553 -6.10 -3.90 -12.58
CA ALA A 553 -4.66 -4.05 -12.41
C ALA A 553 -3.94 -4.30 -13.73
N ALA A 554 -4.55 -5.11 -14.61
CA ALA A 554 -4.02 -5.34 -15.96
C ALA A 554 -3.89 -4.04 -16.76
N ARG A 555 -4.90 -3.17 -16.64
CA ARG A 555 -4.90 -1.85 -17.27
C ARG A 555 -3.84 -0.92 -16.67
N ILE A 556 -3.71 -0.86 -15.35
CA ILE A 556 -2.64 -0.08 -14.70
C ILE A 556 -1.27 -0.50 -15.24
N TYR A 557 -1.04 -1.81 -15.40
CA TYR A 557 0.23 -2.31 -15.92
C TYR A 557 0.43 -1.96 -17.39
N SER A 558 -0.56 -2.17 -18.24
CA SER A 558 -0.47 -1.85 -19.66
C SER A 558 -0.27 -0.35 -19.88
N ASP A 559 -0.99 0.48 -19.14
CA ASP A 559 -0.94 1.94 -19.27
C ASP A 559 0.40 2.49 -18.75
N THR A 560 0.94 1.93 -17.67
CA THR A 560 2.28 2.27 -17.18
C THR A 560 3.35 1.95 -18.23
N VAL A 561 3.33 0.75 -18.79
CA VAL A 561 4.31 0.35 -19.83
C VAL A 561 4.14 1.17 -21.09
N ALA A 562 2.91 1.41 -21.56
CA ALA A 562 2.67 2.25 -22.75
C ALA A 562 3.13 3.70 -22.55
N TRP A 563 2.97 4.26 -21.34
CA TRP A 563 3.47 5.58 -20.99
C TRP A 563 5.00 5.64 -21.07
N LEU A 564 5.68 4.68 -20.43
CA LEU A 564 7.14 4.59 -20.45
C LEU A 564 7.66 4.32 -21.86
N ASP A 565 7.02 3.45 -22.65
CA ASP A 565 7.43 3.12 -24.02
C ASP A 565 7.38 4.34 -24.94
N THR A 566 6.39 5.21 -24.71
CA THR A 566 6.21 6.44 -25.48
C THR A 566 7.28 7.47 -25.16
N TYR A 567 7.46 7.78 -23.87
CA TYR A 567 8.28 8.92 -23.46
C TYR A 567 9.72 8.55 -23.11
N VAL A 568 9.93 7.37 -22.52
CA VAL A 568 11.23 6.88 -22.09
C VAL A 568 11.88 6.08 -23.20
N ALA A 569 11.35 4.90 -23.59
CA ALA A 569 12.00 4.06 -24.61
C ALA A 569 11.98 4.70 -26.00
N ARG A 570 10.94 5.50 -26.30
CA ARG A 570 10.69 6.16 -27.60
C ARG A 570 10.46 5.16 -28.74
N THR A 571 9.73 4.08 -28.45
CA THR A 571 9.50 2.95 -29.38
C THR A 571 8.11 2.93 -30.03
N GLY A 572 7.04 3.45 -29.37
CA GLY A 572 5.62 3.49 -29.85
C GLY A 572 4.99 2.08 -29.96
N ASP A 573 3.71 1.76 -29.70
CA ASP A 573 2.38 2.43 -29.67
C ASP A 573 1.88 2.92 -28.30
N PRO A 574 0.97 3.92 -28.27
CA PRO A 574 1.34 5.16 -27.61
C PRO A 574 0.48 5.45 -26.39
N ALA A 575 1.05 6.24 -25.49
CA ALA A 575 0.35 6.94 -24.42
C ALA A 575 -0.95 7.58 -24.92
N ALA A 576 -1.08 7.94 -26.21
CA ALA A 576 -2.31 8.46 -26.81
C ALA A 576 -3.54 7.55 -26.65
N ASP A 577 -3.39 6.22 -26.57
CA ASP A 577 -4.50 5.28 -26.37
C ASP A 577 -5.03 5.25 -24.92
N ILE A 578 -4.25 5.80 -23.99
CA ILE A 578 -4.67 5.99 -22.60
C ILE A 578 -5.64 7.17 -22.58
N PRO A 579 -6.87 7.03 -22.07
CA PRO A 579 -7.78 8.16 -21.95
C PRO A 579 -7.18 9.27 -21.08
N ARG A 580 -7.55 10.53 -21.34
CA ARG A 580 -7.06 11.65 -20.53
C ARG A 580 -7.47 11.49 -19.06
N PHE A 581 -8.70 11.07 -18.84
CA PHE A 581 -9.19 10.66 -17.53
C PHE A 581 -9.94 9.34 -17.63
N GLN A 582 -9.65 8.42 -16.72
CA GLN A 582 -10.35 7.15 -16.59
C GLN A 582 -10.58 6.83 -15.11
N TRP A 583 -11.67 6.12 -14.80
CA TRP A 583 -11.98 5.75 -13.43
C TRP A 583 -12.82 4.50 -13.33
N TYR A 584 -12.79 3.93 -12.13
CA TYR A 584 -13.72 2.91 -11.69
C TYR A 584 -14.63 3.48 -10.62
N ASP A 585 -15.95 3.33 -10.80
CA ASP A 585 -16.91 3.74 -9.77
C ASP A 585 -17.02 2.71 -8.64
N GLN A 586 -17.87 3.00 -7.65
CA GLN A 586 -18.10 2.10 -6.52
C GLN A 586 -18.60 0.71 -6.93
N ASN A 587 -19.24 0.55 -8.08
CA ASN A 587 -19.74 -0.74 -8.58
C ASN A 587 -18.68 -1.54 -9.35
N GLY A 588 -17.47 -0.99 -9.49
CA GLY A 588 -16.39 -1.57 -10.30
C GLY A 588 -16.61 -1.36 -11.80
N GLU A 589 -17.53 -0.47 -12.20
CA GLU A 589 -17.75 -0.14 -13.59
C GLU A 589 -16.67 0.84 -14.08
N TYR A 590 -16.18 0.59 -15.29
CA TYR A 590 -15.13 1.40 -15.92
C TYR A 590 -15.72 2.53 -16.73
N TYR A 591 -15.14 3.71 -16.59
CA TYR A 591 -15.50 4.92 -17.32
C TYR A 591 -14.25 5.66 -17.79
N SER A 592 -14.40 6.49 -18.81
CA SER A 592 -13.35 7.39 -19.30
C SER A 592 -13.93 8.69 -19.85
N ALA A 593 -13.07 9.71 -19.99
CA ALA A 593 -13.38 11.03 -20.52
C ALA A 593 -12.14 11.67 -21.17
N ASP A 594 -12.38 12.55 -22.14
CA ASP A 594 -11.37 13.41 -22.75
C ASP A 594 -11.00 14.63 -21.89
N LEU A 595 -11.78 14.91 -20.85
CA LEU A 595 -11.57 15.99 -19.89
C LEU A 595 -11.14 15.44 -18.53
N LEU A 596 -10.22 16.15 -17.87
CA LEU A 596 -9.89 15.91 -16.46
C LEU A 596 -11.07 16.38 -15.57
N PRO A 597 -11.25 15.82 -14.36
CA PRO A 597 -12.47 16.00 -13.57
C PRO A 597 -12.72 17.44 -13.08
N PHE A 598 -11.70 18.30 -13.12
CA PHE A 598 -11.75 19.71 -12.76
C PHE A 598 -11.94 20.66 -13.94
N GLN A 599 -11.89 20.14 -15.17
CA GLN A 599 -11.97 20.98 -16.37
C GLN A 599 -13.42 21.40 -16.66
N ASP A 600 -13.56 22.62 -17.16
CA ASP A 600 -14.86 23.15 -17.60
C ASP A 600 -15.52 22.20 -18.61
N GLY A 601 -16.80 21.91 -18.37
CA GLY A 601 -17.58 21.00 -19.20
C GLY A 601 -17.51 19.53 -18.78
N PHE A 602 -16.61 19.12 -17.87
CA PHE A 602 -16.62 17.75 -17.33
C PHE A 602 -17.89 17.49 -16.49
N ASN A 603 -18.19 18.43 -15.59
CA ASN A 603 -19.40 18.44 -14.78
C ASN A 603 -20.43 19.45 -15.31
N GLN A 604 -21.71 19.18 -15.03
CA GLN A 604 -22.80 20.08 -15.31
C GLN A 604 -22.62 21.39 -14.51
N PRO A 605 -22.97 22.55 -15.08
CA PRO A 605 -22.81 23.84 -14.41
C PRO A 605 -23.73 24.00 -13.19
N VAL A 606 -24.82 23.25 -13.13
CA VAL A 606 -25.75 23.23 -12.00
C VAL A 606 -25.62 21.89 -11.29
N PRO A 607 -25.18 21.85 -10.02
CA PRO A 607 -25.09 20.62 -9.26
C PRO A 607 -26.47 20.12 -8.85
N TYR A 608 -26.56 18.86 -8.43
CA TYR A 608 -27.74 18.37 -7.72
C TYR A 608 -27.64 18.79 -6.25
N SER A 609 -28.65 19.48 -5.74
CA SER A 609 -28.70 19.94 -4.34
C SER A 609 -29.62 19.08 -3.48
N ALA A 610 -29.13 18.61 -2.35
CA ALA A 610 -29.91 18.05 -1.25
C ALA A 610 -29.89 19.00 -0.05
N ASN A 611 -31.03 19.16 0.64
CA ASN A 611 -31.14 20.06 1.79
C ASN A 611 -31.64 19.31 3.03
N GLY A 612 -31.14 19.70 4.19
CA GLY A 612 -31.52 19.16 5.49
C GLY A 612 -31.80 20.27 6.51
N ALA A 613 -32.81 20.07 7.36
CA ALA A 613 -33.13 21.02 8.42
C ALA A 613 -32.04 21.12 9.50
N GLY A 614 -31.24 20.06 9.65
CA GLY A 614 -30.22 19.94 10.70
C GLY A 614 -30.80 19.47 12.03
N GLY A 615 -30.12 19.80 13.13
CA GLY A 615 -30.49 19.44 14.48
C GLY A 615 -29.31 19.41 15.44
N MET A 616 -29.61 19.03 16.68
CA MET A 616 -28.63 18.88 17.75
C MET A 616 -27.81 17.61 17.58
N LEU A 617 -26.48 17.76 17.55
CA LEU A 617 -25.52 16.67 17.44
C LEU A 617 -24.55 16.72 18.64
N PRO A 618 -24.55 15.69 19.50
CA PRO A 618 -23.54 15.58 20.55
C PRO A 618 -22.19 15.14 19.96
N ILE A 619 -21.12 15.81 20.37
CA ILE A 619 -19.73 15.46 20.07
C ILE A 619 -19.22 14.67 21.27
N ILE A 620 -19.11 13.36 21.09
CA ILE A 620 -18.70 12.41 22.13
C ILE A 620 -17.66 11.48 21.53
N PRO A 621 -16.45 11.37 22.10
CA PRO A 621 -15.44 10.47 21.57
C PRO A 621 -15.93 9.02 21.56
N VAL A 622 -15.59 8.28 20.50
CA VAL A 622 -15.80 6.82 20.34
C VAL A 622 -17.27 6.38 20.21
N ILE A 623 -18.23 7.05 20.85
CA ILE A 623 -19.62 6.56 20.95
C ILE A 623 -20.42 6.91 19.68
N GLY A 624 -20.80 5.87 18.95
CA GLY A 624 -21.73 5.95 17.80
C GLY A 624 -21.19 6.72 16.59
N GLY A 625 -19.89 7.04 16.56
CA GLY A 625 -19.26 7.79 15.47
C GLY A 625 -18.90 6.93 14.25
N SER A 626 -18.16 7.54 13.33
CA SER A 626 -17.67 6.90 12.10
C SER A 626 -16.37 6.15 12.36
N GLY A 627 -16.36 4.85 12.09
CA GLY A 627 -15.24 3.96 12.42
C GLY A 627 -15.08 3.71 13.94
N PRO A 628 -14.08 2.91 14.34
CA PRO A 628 -13.17 2.17 13.47
C PRO A 628 -13.89 1.04 12.73
N LEU A 629 -13.31 0.59 11.63
CA LEU A 629 -13.84 -0.58 10.92
C LEU A 629 -13.77 -1.82 11.81
N GLN A 630 -14.93 -2.38 12.08
CA GLN A 630 -15.09 -3.73 12.61
C GLN A 630 -15.57 -4.60 11.46
N GLY A 631 -14.91 -5.74 11.21
CA GLY A 631 -15.18 -6.52 10.00
C GLY A 631 -15.12 -8.03 10.22
N PRO A 632 -15.71 -8.81 9.30
CA PRO A 632 -15.67 -10.28 9.34
C PRO A 632 -14.25 -10.80 9.21
N ASP A 633 -14.02 -12.07 9.60
CA ASP A 633 -12.69 -12.72 9.56
C ASP A 633 -12.11 -12.87 8.15
N THR A 634 -12.86 -12.48 7.12
CA THR A 634 -12.45 -12.49 5.72
C THR A 634 -11.61 -11.27 5.31
N LEU A 635 -11.59 -10.18 6.09
CA LEU A 635 -10.65 -9.08 5.86
C LEU A 635 -9.26 -9.46 6.41
N PRO A 636 -8.16 -9.04 5.75
CA PRO A 636 -6.82 -9.33 6.25
C PRO A 636 -6.61 -8.82 7.68
N ALA A 637 -5.96 -9.62 8.53
CA ALA A 637 -5.83 -9.34 9.95
C ALA A 637 -5.30 -7.92 10.27
N PRO A 638 -4.25 -7.40 9.60
CA PRO A 638 -3.74 -6.04 9.85
C PRO A 638 -4.80 -4.95 9.67
N MET A 639 -5.82 -5.17 8.84
CA MET A 639 -6.85 -4.19 8.51
C MET A 639 -7.94 -4.08 9.57
N ARG A 640 -8.12 -5.13 10.37
CA ARG A 640 -9.13 -5.19 11.42
C ARG A 640 -8.54 -4.87 12.79
N THR A 641 -7.22 -4.78 12.89
CA THR A 641 -6.51 -4.51 14.13
C THR A 641 -6.09 -3.06 14.23
N PHE A 642 -6.01 -2.59 15.48
CA PHE A 642 -5.42 -1.31 15.79
C PHE A 642 -3.94 -1.29 15.40
N PRO A 643 -3.41 -0.17 14.88
CA PRO A 643 -4.11 1.12 14.66
C PRO A 643 -4.82 1.24 13.32
N TYR A 644 -4.57 0.34 12.38
CA TYR A 644 -4.96 0.54 10.99
C TYR A 644 -6.48 0.49 10.80
N ASN A 645 -7.21 -0.30 11.58
CA ASN A 645 -8.68 -0.30 11.54
C ASN A 645 -9.32 1.09 11.83
N GLY A 646 -8.59 1.99 12.48
CA GLY A 646 -9.02 3.36 12.76
C GLY A 646 -9.04 4.27 11.52
N THR A 647 -8.36 3.91 10.44
CA THR A 647 -8.29 4.71 9.20
C THR A 647 -9.51 4.54 8.30
N PHE A 648 -10.46 3.68 8.67
CA PHE A 648 -11.60 3.30 7.85
C PHE A 648 -12.91 3.83 8.45
N PRO A 649 -13.61 4.76 7.76
CA PRO A 649 -14.91 5.22 8.20
C PRO A 649 -15.99 4.14 8.05
N THR A 650 -17.01 4.22 8.90
CA THR A 650 -18.19 3.34 8.86
C THR A 650 -19.46 4.18 9.03
N PRO A 651 -20.64 3.66 8.65
CA PRO A 651 -21.90 4.30 9.01
C PRO A 651 -21.96 4.60 10.51
N ALA A 652 -22.38 5.81 10.85
CA ALA A 652 -22.49 6.27 12.23
C ALA A 652 -23.93 6.19 12.72
N THR A 653 -24.12 5.87 14.01
CA THR A 653 -25.43 5.89 14.68
C THR A 653 -25.72 7.22 15.35
N ASN A 654 -24.68 7.96 15.74
CA ASN A 654 -24.75 9.34 16.22
C ASN A 654 -24.45 10.31 15.07
N ALA A 655 -25.45 10.58 14.24
CA ALA A 655 -25.32 11.45 13.07
C ALA A 655 -26.60 12.23 12.76
N LEU A 656 -26.44 13.40 12.15
CA LEU A 656 -27.51 14.06 11.41
C LEU A 656 -27.55 13.50 10.00
N ASN A 657 -28.72 13.02 9.57
CA ASN A 657 -28.91 12.37 8.28
C ASN A 657 -29.69 13.28 7.33
N VAL A 658 -29.18 13.46 6.11
CA VAL A 658 -29.89 14.12 5.01
C VAL A 658 -30.02 13.15 3.85
N ALA A 659 -31.25 12.93 3.38
CA ALA A 659 -31.51 12.08 2.23
C ALA A 659 -31.01 12.75 0.94
N VAL A 660 -30.31 11.98 0.11
CA VAL A 660 -29.69 12.43 -1.13
C VAL A 660 -30.13 11.48 -2.25
N THR A 661 -30.98 11.97 -3.16
CA THR A 661 -31.67 11.16 -4.18
C THR A 661 -31.44 11.71 -5.60
N PRO A 662 -30.19 11.73 -6.09
CA PRO A 662 -29.90 12.11 -7.47
C PRO A 662 -30.64 11.21 -8.48
N PRO A 663 -30.92 11.70 -9.70
CA PRO A 663 -31.57 10.89 -10.72
C PRO A 663 -30.79 9.62 -11.07
N VAL A 664 -31.49 8.51 -11.33
CA VAL A 664 -30.89 7.27 -11.80
C VAL A 664 -30.08 7.51 -13.09
N GLY A 665 -28.88 6.95 -13.15
CA GLY A 665 -27.91 7.12 -14.24
C GLY A 665 -27.00 8.35 -14.07
N SER A 666 -27.19 9.17 -13.04
CA SER A 666 -26.26 10.26 -12.74
C SER A 666 -24.90 9.69 -12.31
N GLN A 667 -23.81 10.29 -12.79
CA GLN A 667 -22.46 10.01 -12.31
C GLN A 667 -22.02 11.19 -11.44
N ILE A 668 -21.62 10.90 -10.20
CA ILE A 668 -21.05 11.86 -9.26
C ILE A 668 -19.54 11.64 -9.27
N VAL A 669 -18.81 12.59 -9.83
CA VAL A 669 -17.36 12.50 -10.00
C VAL A 669 -16.73 13.83 -9.63
N GLY A 670 -15.96 13.82 -8.53
CA GLY A 670 -15.36 14.99 -7.91
C GLY A 670 -15.89 15.27 -6.50
N ALA A 671 -15.51 16.41 -5.94
CA ALA A 671 -15.82 16.83 -4.57
C ALA A 671 -17.27 17.32 -4.41
N PRO A 672 -18.10 16.65 -3.57
CA PRO A 672 -19.35 17.22 -3.09
C PRO A 672 -19.08 18.51 -2.28
N GLN A 673 -19.95 19.50 -2.41
CA GLN A 673 -19.84 20.74 -1.63
C GLN A 673 -20.85 20.74 -0.48
N LEU A 674 -20.35 20.80 0.76
CA LEU A 674 -21.18 20.84 1.96
C LEU A 674 -21.17 22.23 2.58
N SER A 675 -22.35 22.76 2.90
CA SER A 675 -22.49 23.98 3.69
C SER A 675 -23.59 23.86 4.74
N PHE A 676 -23.40 24.52 5.88
CA PHE A 676 -24.42 24.65 6.91
C PHE A 676 -24.12 25.81 7.86
N THR A 677 -25.16 26.26 8.57
CA THR A 677 -25.06 27.17 9.71
C THR A 677 -24.99 26.33 10.99
N TYR A 678 -24.26 26.80 12.01
CA TYR A 678 -24.19 26.09 13.28
C TYR A 678 -23.97 27.01 14.48
N ARG A 679 -24.29 26.48 15.66
CA ARG A 679 -23.98 27.07 16.96
C ARG A 679 -23.67 25.95 17.95
N GLY A 680 -22.55 26.01 18.66
CA GLY A 680 -22.19 24.93 19.57
C GLY A 680 -21.30 25.37 20.71
N ILE A 681 -21.18 24.53 21.73
CA ILE A 681 -20.30 24.72 22.90
C ILE A 681 -19.50 23.44 23.11
N GLY A 682 -18.18 23.57 23.27
CA GLY A 682 -17.29 22.45 23.51
C GLY A 682 -15.83 22.78 23.22
N ASN A 683 -14.98 21.77 23.26
CA ASN A 683 -13.57 21.89 22.87
C ASN A 683 -13.25 21.21 21.52
N GLY A 684 -14.27 20.69 20.83
CA GLY A 684 -14.13 20.12 19.50
C GLY A 684 -13.82 21.18 18.44
N LYS A 685 -12.95 20.81 17.50
CA LYS A 685 -12.51 21.66 16.37
C LYS A 685 -13.10 21.25 15.02
N ALA A 686 -13.69 20.07 14.96
CA ALA A 686 -14.33 19.57 13.76
C ALA A 686 -15.49 18.64 14.10
N VAL A 687 -16.45 18.59 13.18
CA VAL A 687 -17.31 17.43 12.98
C VAL A 687 -16.83 16.70 11.74
N SER A 688 -17.40 15.53 11.43
CA SER A 688 -17.07 14.78 10.22
C SER A 688 -18.27 14.68 9.29
N ALA A 689 -18.03 14.63 7.98
CA ALA A 689 -19.08 14.43 6.98
C ALA A 689 -18.74 13.27 6.05
N GLN A 690 -19.73 12.43 5.74
CA GLN A 690 -19.57 11.27 4.86
C GLN A 690 -20.86 10.96 4.11
N LEU A 691 -20.75 10.32 2.95
CA LEU A 691 -21.90 9.82 2.19
C LEU A 691 -22.03 8.32 2.39
N ILE A 692 -23.24 7.86 2.70
CA ILE A 692 -23.60 6.45 2.83
C ILE A 692 -24.35 6.03 1.58
N ASP A 693 -23.92 4.95 0.96
CA ASP A 693 -24.72 4.22 0.00
C ASP A 693 -25.68 3.31 0.78
N ASN A 694 -26.97 3.65 0.74
CA ASN A 694 -28.01 2.93 1.49
C ASN A 694 -28.23 1.51 0.96
N THR A 695 -27.85 1.22 -0.30
CA THR A 695 -27.96 -0.11 -0.89
C THR A 695 -26.92 -1.05 -0.29
N THR A 696 -25.66 -0.61 -0.22
CA THR A 696 -24.55 -1.42 0.30
C THR A 696 -24.37 -1.30 1.82
N GLY A 697 -24.90 -0.23 2.44
CA GLY A 697 -24.65 0.09 3.84
C GLY A 697 -23.21 0.52 4.09
N LEU A 698 -22.52 1.05 3.07
CA LEU A 698 -21.12 1.44 3.13
C LEU A 698 -20.96 2.95 3.00
N VAL A 699 -19.87 3.46 3.55
CA VAL A 699 -19.40 4.81 3.25
C VAL A 699 -18.89 4.83 1.81
N VAL A 700 -19.44 5.71 0.97
CA VAL A 700 -19.04 5.88 -0.43
C VAL A 700 -17.55 6.19 -0.49
N GLY A 701 -16.82 5.41 -1.30
CA GLY A 701 -15.37 5.53 -1.45
C GLY A 701 -14.59 5.30 -0.16
N ASN A 702 -15.18 4.82 0.94
CA ASN A 702 -14.51 4.76 2.25
C ASN A 702 -13.96 6.15 2.68
N MET A 703 -14.64 7.23 2.27
CA MET A 703 -14.21 8.61 2.48
C MET A 703 -14.98 9.31 3.60
N VAL A 704 -14.25 10.03 4.46
CA VAL A 704 -14.83 10.93 5.47
C VAL A 704 -14.05 12.24 5.45
N SER A 705 -14.77 13.35 5.51
CA SER A 705 -14.21 14.71 5.49
C SER A 705 -14.25 15.30 6.89
N ALA A 706 -13.17 15.95 7.31
CA ALA A 706 -13.21 16.81 8.49
C ALA A 706 -13.87 18.14 8.12
N VAL A 707 -14.87 18.56 8.87
CA VAL A 707 -15.54 19.85 8.72
C VAL A 707 -15.12 20.73 9.90
N PRO A 708 -14.28 21.76 9.69
CA PRO A 708 -13.83 22.62 10.78
C PRO A 708 -15.01 23.39 11.39
N VAL A 709 -15.07 23.43 12.73
CA VAL A 709 -16.09 24.16 13.49
C VAL A 709 -15.47 24.87 14.68
N THR A 710 -16.09 25.95 15.11
CA THR A 710 -15.73 26.71 16.32
C THR A 710 -16.88 26.67 17.31
N LEU A 711 -16.68 26.03 18.47
CA LEU A 711 -17.72 25.78 19.47
C LEU A 711 -17.68 26.80 20.62
N ASP A 712 -17.82 28.08 20.27
CA ASP A 712 -17.72 29.25 21.18
C ASP A 712 -19.09 29.80 21.65
N GLY A 713 -20.17 29.11 21.31
CA GLY A 713 -21.54 29.52 21.60
C GLY A 713 -22.09 30.59 20.66
N GLN A 714 -21.36 31.01 19.62
CA GLN A 714 -21.83 31.93 18.58
C GLN A 714 -22.38 31.18 17.37
N THR A 715 -23.21 31.88 16.59
CA THR A 715 -23.67 31.38 15.29
C THR A 715 -22.57 31.60 14.25
N ASN A 716 -22.19 30.52 13.59
CA ASN A 716 -21.17 30.47 12.54
C ASN A 716 -21.75 29.75 11.31
N ALA A 717 -21.06 29.85 10.18
CA ALA A 717 -21.38 29.10 8.98
C ALA A 717 -20.11 28.53 8.37
N VAL A 718 -20.23 27.38 7.72
CA VAL A 718 -19.11 26.70 7.04
C VAL A 718 -19.55 26.28 5.65
N SER A 719 -18.63 26.34 4.70
CA SER A 719 -18.77 25.75 3.37
C SER A 719 -17.42 25.15 3.00
N ILE A 720 -17.39 23.84 2.76
CA ILE A 720 -16.17 23.12 2.41
C ILE A 720 -16.43 22.07 1.32
N PRO A 721 -15.43 21.82 0.46
CA PRO A 721 -15.42 20.61 -0.35
C PRO A 721 -15.25 19.40 0.57
N MET A 722 -16.10 18.40 0.36
CA MET A 722 -15.88 17.06 0.89
C MET A 722 -14.85 16.34 0.01
N GLN A 723 -14.31 15.22 0.52
CA GLN A 723 -13.45 14.33 -0.26
C GLN A 723 -14.10 13.93 -1.59
N ASP A 724 -13.34 13.97 -2.69
CA ASP A 724 -13.84 13.54 -3.99
C ASP A 724 -14.29 12.08 -3.95
N ILE A 725 -15.32 11.79 -4.74
CA ILE A 725 -15.87 10.45 -4.91
C ILE A 725 -16.09 10.14 -6.39
N ALA A 726 -16.23 8.85 -6.70
CA ALA A 726 -16.69 8.36 -7.99
C ALA A 726 -17.84 7.36 -7.77
N TYR A 727 -19.07 7.77 -8.10
CA TYR A 727 -20.27 7.00 -7.84
C TYR A 727 -21.28 7.13 -8.99
N THR A 728 -21.85 6.01 -9.44
CA THR A 728 -22.94 6.00 -10.42
C THR A 728 -24.23 5.55 -9.75
N VAL A 729 -25.29 6.35 -9.93
CA VAL A 729 -26.60 6.10 -9.30
C VAL A 729 -27.34 5.01 -10.06
N GLY A 730 -27.42 3.81 -9.50
CA GLY A 730 -28.17 2.69 -10.03
C GLY A 730 -29.68 2.73 -9.73
N PRO A 731 -30.48 1.85 -10.35
CA PRO A 731 -31.90 1.75 -10.06
C PRO A 731 -32.15 1.31 -8.61
N GLY A 732 -32.80 2.16 -7.82
CA GLY A 732 -33.09 1.88 -6.41
C GLY A 732 -32.01 2.33 -5.44
N ASP A 733 -30.87 2.83 -5.95
CA ASP A 733 -29.85 3.43 -5.12
C ASP A 733 -30.33 4.73 -4.50
N SER A 734 -29.89 4.96 -3.27
CA SER A 734 -30.08 6.23 -2.57
C SER A 734 -28.89 6.47 -1.65
N LEU A 735 -28.56 7.75 -1.50
CA LEU A 735 -27.46 8.16 -0.64
C LEU A 735 -28.02 8.84 0.62
N THR A 736 -27.24 8.77 1.70
CA THR A 736 -27.48 9.55 2.93
C THR A 736 -26.22 10.31 3.27
N LEU A 737 -26.29 11.64 3.34
CA LEU A 737 -25.25 12.44 3.99
C LEU A 737 -25.37 12.24 5.50
N GLN A 738 -24.26 11.88 6.14
CA GLN A 738 -24.12 11.87 7.59
C GLN A 738 -23.16 12.99 8.03
N ILE A 739 -23.62 13.86 8.91
CA ILE A 739 -22.76 14.74 9.71
C ILE A 739 -22.62 14.10 11.10
N VAL A 740 -21.38 13.81 11.50
CA VAL A 740 -21.03 12.92 12.61
C VAL A 740 -20.17 13.67 13.62
N GLY A 741 -20.45 13.52 14.91
CA GLY A 741 -19.70 14.21 15.98
C GLY A 741 -18.29 13.64 16.22
N TYR A 742 -18.00 12.43 15.76
CA TYR A 742 -16.72 11.75 15.95
C TYR A 742 -16.38 10.84 14.77
N SER A 743 -15.11 10.81 14.38
CA SER A 743 -14.57 9.82 13.45
C SER A 743 -13.25 9.26 14.00
N SER A 744 -13.04 7.94 13.90
CA SER A 744 -11.78 7.31 14.28
C SER A 744 -10.59 7.78 13.43
N MET A 745 -10.83 8.22 12.19
CA MET A 745 -9.79 8.75 11.30
C MET A 745 -9.15 10.02 11.88
N PHE A 746 -9.97 10.83 12.54
CA PHE A 746 -9.63 12.09 13.20
C PHE A 746 -9.82 12.00 14.71
N ALA A 747 -9.54 10.83 15.30
CA ALA A 747 -9.78 10.55 16.71
C ALA A 747 -9.19 11.66 17.61
N SER A 748 -10.01 12.16 18.52
CA SER A 748 -9.68 13.21 19.48
C SER A 748 -10.44 13.01 20.79
N SER A 749 -10.04 13.75 21.84
CA SER A 749 -10.73 13.81 23.14
C SER A 749 -11.83 14.88 23.19
N ALA A 750 -12.29 15.36 22.02
CA ALA A 750 -13.26 16.42 21.90
C ALA A 750 -14.62 16.05 22.51
N ILE A 751 -15.18 16.94 23.32
CA ILE A 751 -16.51 16.86 23.90
C ILE A 751 -17.24 18.18 23.62
N GLY A 752 -18.50 18.09 23.23
CA GLY A 752 -19.32 19.26 23.01
C GLY A 752 -20.71 18.93 22.49
N VAL A 753 -21.42 19.97 22.10
CA VAL A 753 -22.69 19.87 21.41
C VAL A 753 -22.77 20.96 20.35
N ILE A 754 -23.29 20.61 19.18
CA ILE A 754 -23.46 21.52 18.06
C ILE A 754 -24.89 21.42 17.54
N ASP A 755 -25.57 22.56 17.44
CA ASP A 755 -26.84 22.72 16.74
C ASP A 755 -26.54 23.14 15.31
N ILE A 756 -26.93 22.32 14.33
CA ILE A 756 -26.68 22.57 12.91
C ILE A 756 -28.01 22.93 12.25
N SER A 757 -28.03 23.90 11.35
CA SER A 757 -29.18 24.26 10.52
C SER A 757 -28.76 24.53 9.07
N ASP A 758 -29.74 24.62 8.17
CA ASP A 758 -29.55 25.02 6.78
C ASP A 758 -28.52 24.16 6.04
N ILE A 759 -28.56 22.85 6.26
CA ILE A 759 -27.66 21.91 5.59
C ILE A 759 -27.98 21.91 4.11
N ARG A 760 -26.95 22.14 3.29
CA ARG A 760 -26.99 22.01 1.84
C ARG A 760 -25.81 21.19 1.38
N LEU A 761 -26.07 20.17 0.56
CA LEU A 761 -25.09 19.36 -0.12
C LEU A 761 -25.28 19.49 -1.63
N ASP A 762 -24.27 19.97 -2.32
CA ASP A 762 -24.23 20.08 -3.77
C ASP A 762 -23.34 18.97 -4.36
N LEU A 763 -23.90 18.10 -5.18
CA LEU A 763 -23.20 17.01 -5.85
C LEU A 763 -22.77 17.43 -7.27
N PRO A 764 -21.47 17.30 -7.62
CA PRO A 764 -21.01 17.51 -8.99
C PRO A 764 -21.52 16.36 -9.86
N LEU A 765 -22.45 16.65 -10.78
CA LEU A 765 -22.96 15.67 -11.73
C LEU A 765 -22.17 15.76 -13.03
N ARG A 766 -21.66 14.64 -13.52
CA ARG A 766 -21.00 14.58 -14.83
C ARG A 766 -21.95 15.04 -15.94
N ASP A 767 -21.44 15.83 -16.88
CA ASP A 767 -22.15 16.07 -18.13
C ASP A 767 -21.90 14.91 -19.09
N LEU A 768 -22.91 14.07 -19.29
CA LEU A 768 -22.83 12.92 -20.19
C LEU A 768 -22.83 13.31 -21.68
N ASN A 769 -23.04 14.58 -21.99
CA ASN A 769 -22.91 15.13 -23.34
C ASN A 769 -21.58 15.85 -23.58
N ALA A 770 -20.73 15.96 -22.56
CA ALA A 770 -19.38 16.47 -22.71
C ALA A 770 -18.61 15.59 -23.72
N ALA A 771 -17.70 16.19 -24.49
CA ALA A 771 -16.92 15.48 -25.51
C ALA A 771 -16.32 14.19 -24.91
N SER A 772 -16.64 13.07 -25.57
CA SER A 772 -16.36 11.70 -25.12
C SER A 772 -15.25 11.07 -25.91
#